data_AF-A0A7X7MBX0-F1
#
_entry.id   AF-A0A7X7MBX0-F1
#
_cell.length_a   1.000
_cell.length_b   1.000
_cell.length_c   1.000
_cell.angle_alpha   90.00
_cell.angle_beta   90.00
_cell.angle_gamma   90.00
#
_symmetry.space_group_name_H-M   'P 1'
#
loop_
_entity.id
_entity.type
_entity.pdbx_description
1 polymer ?
#
loop_
_entity_poly.entity_id
_entity_poly.type
_entity_poly.pdbx_seq_one_letter_code
_entity_poly.pdbx_strand_id
1 'polypeptide(L)'
;MLVFLNPIFLWGLAALSIPLVLHLFQRRRTVVMPFPTLRFLKLAQKRSSSRVRFENLILWLLRSLLLALLALAFAMPVIRKTRAGNWLARSRRDVVIVIDTSYSMAYETDRGAVIETARTAAAGLIESLGPGDRVCVYLAADTPQPLIERPTTEHAAALQAIRGVAWRHGSSAIDAAIAQALHTLDQERDTRLEREIYVLTDGQALPWYGFRTAPDDPGQASAGRGVIAREHRDRIPLFVLLGGAERPENTWPASVTLTPPLLLAGQEARLAVKLGRTGPARQLALELSSDGGTEPLNRSVLAEADGETPVELVLPGLAPGLWTAELRTTADALPCDDAFGFLLRVRDRLPVLVAGPPEAVKFLRAALAPGGGDTVAVVAPGELGSADLAGYEALFLADALPLSGQAILAIEGYVKAGGILALFAGDGAAPGAYGDLPFLPAPVRGVAQIPVREAARHIGRVSREDTIFRQFRFPRGVVPMLALKRALLFDPPAPGGTVVLTAGADQPFLLVRPLGRGLVFQFAVSAGRDWSTLPLTAFFVPVVHQIVRHGAGATRQPPAAPLQTELAVDEYLPDFRAEDRLYAPSGQETPVRDAGNLARVVEPLTEPGRYTRRRAGGEPGPALFANPARDESRLDPATPQELEAWTGFRTFRAERTPEALLAAADELHNGRAMAEPLLWMILPLALAEWWFANRALRQGARLTDSLAIDPSGKVTGSA
;
A
#
# COMPACT_ATOMS: atom_id res chain seq x y z
N MET A 1 19.16 -23.00 -32.11
CA MET A 1 20.51 -23.42 -32.56
C MET A 1 21.18 -24.20 -31.44
N LEU A 2 21.88 -25.30 -31.76
CA LEU A 2 22.63 -26.07 -30.76
C LEU A 2 24.01 -25.41 -30.57
N VAL A 3 24.34 -25.01 -29.34
CA VAL A 3 25.63 -24.41 -28.96
C VAL A 3 26.21 -25.23 -27.82
N PHE A 4 27.53 -25.43 -27.77
CA PHE A 4 28.18 -26.17 -26.68
C PHE A 4 28.87 -25.19 -25.73
N LEU A 5 28.54 -25.25 -24.44
CA LEU A 5 29.21 -24.43 -23.42
C LEU A 5 30.69 -24.81 -23.27
N ASN A 6 30.98 -26.12 -23.32
CA ASN A 6 32.33 -26.65 -23.19
C ASN A 6 32.72 -27.49 -24.43
N PRO A 7 33.01 -26.86 -25.58
CA PRO A 7 33.28 -27.58 -26.83
C PRO A 7 34.48 -28.53 -26.75
N ILE A 8 35.40 -28.34 -25.79
CA ILE A 8 36.58 -29.19 -25.62
C ILE A 8 36.22 -30.64 -25.28
N PHE A 9 35.10 -30.89 -24.59
CA PHE A 9 34.66 -32.25 -24.26
C PHE A 9 34.14 -33.02 -25.47
N LEU A 10 33.91 -32.37 -26.62
CA LEU A 10 33.61 -33.07 -27.87
C LEU A 10 34.78 -33.95 -28.32
N TRP A 11 36.03 -33.64 -27.93
CA TRP A 11 37.15 -34.56 -28.13
C TRP A 11 36.98 -35.88 -27.38
N GLY A 12 36.18 -35.91 -26.31
CA GLY A 12 35.76 -37.13 -25.62
C GLY A 12 35.01 -38.11 -26.53
N LEU A 13 34.42 -37.65 -27.65
CA LEU A 13 33.82 -38.54 -28.65
C LEU A 13 34.87 -39.46 -29.31
N ALA A 14 36.16 -39.15 -29.24
CA ALA A 14 37.22 -40.06 -29.68
C ALA A 14 37.21 -41.38 -28.88
N ALA A 15 36.68 -41.39 -27.65
CA ALA A 15 36.53 -42.60 -26.84
C ALA A 15 35.56 -43.62 -27.46
N LEU A 16 34.68 -43.22 -28.39
CA LEU A 16 33.84 -44.16 -29.15
C LEU A 16 34.68 -45.13 -30.00
N SER A 17 35.94 -44.80 -30.28
CA SER A 17 36.85 -45.73 -30.96
C SER A 17 37.21 -46.95 -30.10
N ILE A 18 37.14 -46.86 -28.76
CA ILE A 18 37.57 -47.93 -27.86
C ILE A 18 36.73 -49.21 -28.03
N PRO A 19 35.37 -49.17 -27.93
CA PRO A 19 34.55 -50.37 -28.18
C PRO A 19 34.69 -50.90 -29.61
N LEU A 20 34.84 -50.02 -30.60
CA LEU A 20 35.03 -50.40 -32.01
C LEU A 20 36.33 -51.19 -32.21
N VAL A 21 37.44 -50.67 -31.67
CA VAL A 21 38.75 -51.30 -31.75
C VAL A 21 38.77 -52.63 -31.00
N LEU A 22 38.21 -52.69 -29.80
CA LEU A 22 38.08 -53.95 -29.05
C LEU A 22 37.21 -54.98 -29.77
N HIS A 23 36.14 -54.55 -30.43
CA HIS A 23 35.29 -55.43 -31.25
C HIS A 23 36.06 -56.00 -32.45
N LEU A 24 36.85 -55.17 -33.13
CA LEU A 24 37.69 -55.60 -34.26
C LEU A 24 38.81 -56.56 -33.83
N PHE A 25 39.39 -56.37 -32.64
CA PHE A 25 40.43 -57.26 -32.09
C PHE A 25 39.88 -58.58 -31.56
N GLN A 26 38.58 -58.70 -31.27
CA GLN A 26 37.93 -59.96 -30.89
C GLN A 26 37.72 -60.94 -32.07
N ARG A 27 38.65 -60.99 -33.03
CA ARG A 27 38.72 -62.11 -33.98
C ARG A 27 39.04 -63.39 -33.20
N ARG A 28 38.02 -64.23 -33.02
CA ARG A 28 38.09 -65.50 -32.31
C ARG A 28 39.28 -66.31 -32.85
N ARG A 29 40.24 -66.65 -31.98
CA ARG A 29 41.18 -67.75 -32.23
C ARG A 29 40.34 -69.01 -32.40
N THR A 30 40.22 -69.49 -33.64
CA THR A 30 39.65 -70.81 -33.91
C THR A 30 40.59 -71.83 -33.29
N VAL A 31 40.25 -72.32 -32.11
CA VAL A 31 40.95 -73.46 -31.51
C VAL A 31 40.55 -74.68 -32.33
N VAL A 32 41.49 -75.20 -33.11
CA VAL A 32 41.29 -76.44 -33.87
C VAL A 32 41.44 -77.59 -32.89
N MET A 33 40.35 -78.29 -32.59
CA MET A 33 40.36 -79.51 -31.79
C MET A 33 40.01 -80.70 -32.72
N PRO A 34 40.83 -81.77 -32.76
CA PRO A 34 40.48 -82.97 -33.50
C PRO A 34 39.26 -83.63 -32.84
N PHE A 35 38.15 -83.75 -33.59
CA PHE A 35 36.89 -84.29 -33.09
C PHE A 35 36.44 -85.48 -33.97
N PRO A 36 36.10 -86.67 -33.44
CA PRO A 36 36.03 -87.89 -34.24
C PRO A 36 34.76 -88.06 -35.10
N THR A 37 33.73 -87.22 -34.95
CA THR A 37 32.46 -87.40 -35.70
C THR A 37 31.85 -86.08 -36.17
N LEU A 38 31.93 -85.83 -37.49
CA LEU A 38 31.44 -84.60 -38.15
C LEU A 38 29.90 -84.52 -38.30
N ARG A 39 29.17 -85.60 -37.99
CA ARG A 39 27.72 -85.70 -38.26
C ARG A 39 26.86 -84.78 -37.37
N PHE A 40 27.33 -84.46 -36.15
CA PHE A 40 26.58 -83.60 -35.20
C PHE A 40 26.94 -82.11 -35.30
N LEU A 41 28.06 -81.74 -35.93
CA LEU A 41 28.52 -80.35 -36.00
C LEU A 41 27.68 -79.48 -36.95
N LYS A 42 27.20 -80.05 -38.06
CA LYS A 42 26.41 -79.31 -39.07
C LYS A 42 25.01 -78.90 -38.57
N LEU A 43 24.43 -79.62 -37.61
CA LEU A 43 23.13 -79.29 -37.01
C LEU A 43 23.24 -78.15 -35.97
N ALA A 44 24.38 -78.04 -35.26
CA ALA A 44 24.63 -76.97 -34.28
C ALA A 44 25.12 -75.66 -34.92
N GLN A 45 25.83 -75.72 -36.06
CA GLN A 45 26.49 -74.56 -36.66
C GLN A 45 25.51 -73.57 -37.34
N LYS A 46 24.31 -74.02 -37.75
CA LYS A 46 23.38 -73.21 -38.55
C LYS A 46 22.42 -72.32 -37.74
N ARG A 47 22.29 -72.52 -36.42
CA ARG A 47 21.33 -71.76 -35.57
C ARG A 47 21.94 -70.71 -34.63
N SER A 48 23.25 -70.68 -34.44
CA SER A 48 23.89 -69.84 -33.41
C SER A 48 24.60 -68.58 -33.94
N SER A 49 25.04 -68.55 -35.20
CA SER A 49 25.93 -67.48 -35.68
C SER A 49 25.25 -66.13 -35.94
N SER A 50 23.99 -66.09 -36.39
CA SER A 50 23.27 -64.84 -36.67
C SER A 50 22.81 -64.12 -35.39
N ARG A 51 22.28 -64.88 -34.42
CA ARG A 51 21.78 -64.35 -33.15
C ARG A 51 22.90 -63.76 -32.28
N VAL A 52 24.04 -64.45 -32.18
CA VAL A 52 25.21 -63.96 -31.43
C VAL A 52 25.81 -62.71 -32.09
N ARG A 53 25.79 -62.62 -33.44
CA ARG A 53 26.22 -61.40 -34.14
C ARG A 53 25.30 -60.22 -33.86
N PHE A 54 23.99 -60.45 -33.79
CA PHE A 54 23.00 -59.41 -33.50
C PHE A 54 23.07 -58.90 -32.05
N GLU A 55 23.19 -59.81 -31.07
CA GLU A 55 23.33 -59.45 -29.65
C GLU A 55 24.65 -58.68 -29.40
N ASN A 56 25.75 -59.09 -30.04
CA ASN A 56 27.02 -58.37 -29.97
C ASN A 56 26.97 -56.99 -30.65
N LEU A 57 26.19 -56.84 -31.73
CA LEU A 57 25.99 -55.55 -32.39
C LEU A 57 25.20 -54.60 -31.47
N ILE A 58 24.15 -55.08 -30.81
CA ILE A 58 23.37 -54.30 -29.83
C ILE A 58 24.25 -53.87 -28.66
N LEU A 59 25.07 -54.77 -28.10
CA LEU A 59 25.98 -54.45 -27.01
C LEU A 59 27.04 -53.40 -27.40
N TRP A 60 27.58 -53.52 -28.62
CA TRP A 60 28.52 -52.54 -29.15
C TRP A 60 27.86 -51.16 -29.32
N LEU A 61 26.63 -51.10 -29.85
CA LEU A 61 25.87 -49.86 -29.98
C LEU A 61 25.56 -49.23 -28.63
N LEU A 62 25.11 -50.01 -27.64
CA LEU A 62 24.80 -49.52 -26.30
C LEU A 62 26.04 -48.92 -25.62
N ARG A 63 27.20 -49.59 -25.70
CA ARG A 63 28.46 -49.07 -25.13
C ARG A 63 28.93 -47.79 -25.81
N SER A 64 28.81 -47.73 -27.14
CA SER A 64 29.18 -46.56 -27.91
C SER A 64 28.24 -45.38 -27.61
N LEU A 65 26.94 -45.65 -27.47
CA LEU A 65 25.93 -44.66 -27.13
C LEU A 65 26.08 -44.14 -25.70
N LEU A 66 26.43 -44.99 -24.73
CA LEU A 66 26.78 -44.58 -23.36
C LEU A 66 27.93 -43.57 -23.35
N LEU A 67 29.02 -43.88 -24.05
CA LEU A 67 30.19 -42.99 -24.16
C LEU A 67 29.86 -41.69 -24.89
N ALA A 68 29.04 -41.75 -25.95
CA ALA A 68 28.58 -40.56 -26.66
C ALA A 68 27.70 -39.65 -25.79
N LEU A 69 26.72 -40.21 -25.08
CA LEU A 69 25.86 -39.45 -24.17
C LEU A 69 26.67 -38.82 -23.04
N LEU A 70 27.66 -39.53 -22.51
CA LEU A 70 28.54 -39.01 -21.47
C LEU A 70 29.40 -37.84 -21.99
N ALA A 71 30.03 -37.99 -23.16
CA ALA A 71 30.80 -36.92 -23.78
C ALA A 71 29.93 -35.70 -24.11
N LEU A 72 28.71 -35.92 -24.61
CA LEU A 72 27.74 -34.87 -24.87
C LEU A 72 27.25 -34.21 -23.57
N ALA A 73 27.01 -34.96 -22.49
CA ALA A 73 26.59 -34.40 -21.21
C ALA A 73 27.64 -33.42 -20.67
N PHE A 74 28.93 -33.78 -20.75
CA PHE A 74 30.02 -32.88 -20.35
C PHE A 74 30.26 -31.71 -21.33
N ALA A 75 29.98 -31.91 -22.62
CA ALA A 75 30.02 -30.83 -23.60
C ALA A 75 28.90 -29.78 -23.39
N MET A 76 27.89 -30.12 -22.57
CA MET A 76 26.75 -29.28 -22.20
C MET A 76 26.12 -28.59 -23.42
N PRO A 77 25.47 -29.34 -24.33
CA PRO A 77 24.75 -28.76 -25.44
C PRO A 77 23.57 -27.93 -24.94
N VAL A 78 23.42 -26.77 -25.54
CA VAL A 78 22.43 -25.77 -25.17
C VAL A 78 21.61 -25.40 -26.40
N ILE A 79 20.30 -25.32 -26.22
CA ILE A 79 19.37 -24.93 -27.28
C ILE A 79 19.06 -23.44 -27.11
N ARG A 80 19.67 -22.59 -27.95
CA ARG A 80 19.38 -21.15 -27.98
C ARG A 80 18.24 -20.84 -28.96
N LYS A 81 17.31 -19.97 -28.57
CA LYS A 81 16.18 -19.49 -29.40
C LYS A 81 16.49 -18.20 -30.21
N THR A 82 17.66 -17.59 -30.04
CA THR A 82 18.04 -16.28 -30.63
C THR A 82 18.86 -16.37 -31.93
N ARG A 83 18.78 -15.30 -32.75
CA ARG A 83 19.32 -15.18 -34.14
C ARG A 83 20.84 -15.31 -34.21
N ALA A 84 21.31 -15.91 -35.32
CA ALA A 84 22.71 -16.08 -35.70
C ALA A 84 23.45 -14.73 -35.78
N GLY A 85 24.62 -14.62 -35.13
CA GLY A 85 25.46 -13.43 -35.26
C GLY A 85 26.79 -13.44 -34.50
N ASN A 86 26.81 -13.71 -33.19
CA ASN A 86 28.04 -13.56 -32.38
C ASN A 86 28.36 -14.82 -31.57
N TRP A 87 29.29 -15.63 -32.09
CA TRP A 87 29.71 -16.90 -31.48
C TRP A 87 30.86 -16.73 -30.47
N LEU A 88 31.47 -15.54 -30.37
CA LEU A 88 32.69 -15.31 -29.56
C LEU A 88 32.61 -14.25 -28.46
N ALA A 89 31.53 -13.46 -28.36
CA ALA A 89 31.45 -12.39 -27.37
C ALA A 89 30.14 -12.50 -26.56
N ARG A 90 30.28 -12.63 -25.24
CA ARG A 90 29.19 -12.38 -24.28
C ARG A 90 28.76 -10.93 -24.51
N SER A 91 27.51 -10.71 -24.94
CA SER A 91 26.95 -9.38 -25.13
C SER A 91 27.05 -8.62 -23.82
N ARG A 92 27.51 -7.36 -23.89
CA ARG A 92 27.49 -6.46 -22.74
C ARG A 92 26.04 -6.04 -22.47
N ARG A 93 25.69 -5.90 -21.20
CA ARG A 93 24.32 -5.69 -20.76
C ARG A 93 24.15 -4.40 -19.96
N ASP A 94 22.97 -3.81 -20.07
CA ASP A 94 22.47 -2.77 -19.17
C ASP A 94 21.39 -3.37 -18.28
N VAL A 95 21.66 -3.42 -16.98
CA VAL A 95 20.80 -4.05 -15.99
C VAL A 95 20.15 -3.00 -15.11
N VAL A 96 18.82 -2.97 -15.12
CA VAL A 96 18.01 -2.17 -14.19
C VAL A 96 17.60 -3.04 -13.03
N ILE A 97 17.93 -2.63 -11.81
CA ILE A 97 17.41 -3.25 -10.59
C ILE A 97 16.44 -2.27 -9.93
N VAL A 98 15.19 -2.67 -9.79
CA VAL A 98 14.16 -1.96 -9.04
C VAL A 98 13.89 -2.72 -7.76
N ILE A 99 14.12 -2.07 -6.61
CA ILE A 99 13.90 -2.65 -5.29
C ILE A 99 12.67 -1.99 -4.69
N ASP A 100 11.68 -2.80 -4.33
CA ASP A 100 10.52 -2.35 -3.58
C ASP A 100 10.91 -1.93 -2.17
N THR A 101 10.41 -0.78 -1.72
CA THR A 101 10.67 -0.22 -0.39
C THR A 101 9.41 0.19 0.35
N SER A 102 8.24 -0.30 -0.07
CA SER A 102 7.00 -0.22 0.72
C SER A 102 7.21 -0.81 2.11
N TYR A 103 6.33 -0.46 3.07
CA TYR A 103 6.45 -1.05 4.40
C TYR A 103 6.06 -2.52 4.45
N SER A 104 5.30 -3.05 3.48
CA SER A 104 5.04 -4.49 3.37
C SER A 104 6.31 -5.31 3.17
N MET A 105 7.40 -4.71 2.66
CA MET A 105 8.73 -5.33 2.60
C MET A 105 9.35 -5.62 3.99
N ALA A 106 8.78 -5.08 5.06
CA ALA A 106 9.13 -5.42 6.44
C ALA A 106 8.57 -6.79 6.89
N TYR A 107 7.69 -7.41 6.09
CA TYR A 107 7.07 -8.69 6.40
C TYR A 107 8.12 -9.77 6.71
N GLU A 108 7.96 -10.45 7.84
CA GLU A 108 8.85 -11.51 8.29
C GLU A 108 8.45 -12.86 7.68
N THR A 109 9.39 -13.49 7.01
CA THR A 109 9.25 -14.85 6.46
C THR A 109 10.19 -15.81 7.20
N ASP A 110 10.13 -17.11 6.88
CA ASP A 110 11.09 -18.10 7.38
C ASP A 110 12.56 -17.78 7.02
N ARG A 111 12.79 -16.90 6.03
CA ARG A 111 14.12 -16.45 5.58
C ARG A 111 14.52 -15.09 6.17
N GLY A 112 13.72 -14.53 7.08
CA GLY A 112 13.84 -13.16 7.59
C GLY A 112 12.93 -12.19 6.85
N ALA A 113 13.14 -10.89 7.07
CA ALA A 113 12.35 -9.84 6.42
C ALA A 113 12.53 -9.88 4.88
N VAL A 114 11.45 -9.62 4.14
CA VAL A 114 11.48 -9.65 2.66
C VAL A 114 12.53 -8.70 2.09
N ILE A 115 12.73 -7.51 2.68
CA ILE A 115 13.76 -6.57 2.24
C ILE A 115 15.17 -7.17 2.24
N GLU A 116 15.50 -8.06 3.20
CA GLU A 116 16.82 -8.71 3.26
C GLU A 116 16.98 -9.75 2.16
N THR A 117 15.89 -10.46 1.83
CA THR A 117 15.85 -11.37 0.68
C THR A 117 16.05 -10.59 -0.63
N ALA A 118 15.40 -9.43 -0.77
CA ALA A 118 15.58 -8.54 -1.92
C ALA A 118 17.01 -8.00 -2.02
N ARG A 119 17.63 -7.56 -0.91
CA ARG A 119 19.05 -7.14 -0.89
C ARG A 119 19.99 -8.27 -1.30
N THR A 120 19.75 -9.48 -0.80
CA THR A 120 20.57 -10.65 -1.13
C THR A 120 20.46 -10.99 -2.62
N ALA A 121 19.26 -10.94 -3.18
CA ALA A 121 19.04 -11.14 -4.62
C ALA A 121 19.71 -10.03 -5.46
N ALA A 122 19.57 -8.76 -5.08
CA ALA A 122 20.22 -7.65 -5.77
C ALA A 122 21.75 -7.76 -5.74
N ALA A 123 22.32 -8.16 -4.61
CA ALA A 123 23.75 -8.40 -4.46
C ALA A 123 24.22 -9.55 -5.36
N GLY A 124 23.53 -10.69 -5.33
CA GLY A 124 23.83 -11.84 -6.19
C GLY A 124 23.72 -11.51 -7.69
N LEU A 125 22.74 -10.68 -8.08
CA LEU A 125 22.60 -10.19 -9.45
C LEU A 125 23.83 -9.37 -9.87
N ILE A 126 24.26 -8.42 -9.04
CA ILE A 126 25.43 -7.57 -9.35
C ILE A 126 26.72 -8.40 -9.38
N GLU A 127 26.90 -9.35 -8.48
CA GLU A 127 28.06 -10.25 -8.46
C GLU A 127 28.13 -11.15 -9.70
N SER A 128 26.99 -11.43 -10.34
CA SER A 128 26.90 -12.21 -11.59
C SER A 128 27.27 -11.41 -12.85
N LEU A 129 27.42 -10.09 -12.74
CA LEU A 129 27.71 -9.20 -13.87
C LEU A 129 29.16 -9.32 -14.33
N GLY A 130 29.36 -9.30 -15.65
CA GLY A 130 30.70 -9.29 -16.24
C GLY A 130 31.31 -7.88 -16.21
N PRO A 131 32.65 -7.72 -16.34
CA PRO A 131 33.33 -6.42 -16.19
C PRO A 131 32.89 -5.30 -17.16
N GLY A 132 32.15 -5.63 -18.23
CA GLY A 132 31.61 -4.67 -19.19
C GLY A 132 30.10 -4.44 -19.09
N ASP A 133 29.44 -5.08 -18.13
CA ASP A 133 28.01 -4.90 -17.87
C ASP A 133 27.80 -3.67 -16.96
N ARG A 134 26.77 -2.88 -17.25
CA ARG A 134 26.41 -1.70 -16.47
C ARG A 134 25.17 -1.97 -15.65
N VAL A 135 25.10 -1.38 -14.45
CA VAL A 135 23.94 -1.49 -13.56
C VAL A 135 23.45 -0.10 -13.13
N CYS A 136 22.14 0.07 -13.08
CA CYS A 136 21.47 1.18 -12.41
C CYS A 136 20.45 0.63 -11.40
N VAL A 137 20.27 1.32 -10.28
CA VAL A 137 19.46 0.84 -9.16
C VAL A 137 18.45 1.93 -8.77
N TYR A 138 17.18 1.55 -8.71
CA TYR A 138 16.07 2.42 -8.33
C TYR A 138 15.31 1.80 -7.16
N LEU A 139 14.89 2.65 -6.22
CA LEU A 139 14.01 2.28 -5.12
C LEU A 139 12.58 2.67 -5.50
N ALA A 140 11.68 1.70 -5.52
CA ALA A 140 10.26 1.94 -5.68
C ALA A 140 9.67 2.33 -4.31
N ALA A 141 9.26 3.59 -4.22
CA ALA A 141 8.57 4.21 -3.09
C ALA A 141 7.42 5.06 -3.66
N ASP A 142 6.67 5.78 -2.83
CA ASP A 142 5.60 6.72 -3.26
C ASP A 142 6.07 7.65 -4.38
N THR A 143 7.32 8.12 -4.26
CA THR A 143 8.07 8.75 -5.34
C THR A 143 9.33 7.94 -5.58
N PRO A 144 9.56 7.42 -6.81
CA PRO A 144 10.74 6.64 -7.11
C PRO A 144 12.04 7.39 -6.80
N GLN A 145 13.01 6.70 -6.22
CA GLN A 145 14.30 7.28 -5.86
C GLN A 145 15.44 6.58 -6.58
N PRO A 146 16.21 7.28 -7.42
CA PRO A 146 17.41 6.70 -8.02
C PRO A 146 18.49 6.54 -6.95
N LEU A 147 18.91 5.31 -6.67
CA LEU A 147 20.08 5.03 -5.84
C LEU A 147 21.36 5.13 -6.68
N ILE A 148 21.29 4.60 -7.90
CA ILE A 148 22.30 4.75 -8.95
C ILE A 148 21.56 5.11 -10.23
N GLU A 149 21.47 6.40 -10.53
CA GLU A 149 20.72 6.91 -11.68
C GLU A 149 21.38 6.52 -13.00
N ARG A 150 22.69 6.78 -13.14
CA ARG A 150 23.42 6.50 -14.37
C ARG A 150 24.01 5.10 -14.37
N PRO A 151 23.84 4.29 -15.43
CA PRO A 151 24.41 2.95 -15.51
C PRO A 151 25.93 2.97 -15.33
N THR A 152 26.42 2.22 -14.34
CA THR A 152 27.84 2.17 -14.00
C THR A 152 28.41 0.75 -14.10
N THR A 153 29.69 0.64 -14.47
CA THR A 153 30.47 -0.61 -14.39
C THR A 153 31.12 -0.78 -13.00
N GLU A 154 31.00 0.21 -12.10
CA GLU A 154 31.54 0.15 -10.74
C GLU A 154 30.65 -0.70 -9.83
N HIS A 155 30.67 -2.02 -10.05
CA HIS A 155 29.84 -2.98 -9.30
C HIS A 155 30.06 -2.93 -7.80
N ALA A 156 31.29 -2.65 -7.34
CA ALA A 156 31.60 -2.50 -5.92
C ALA A 156 30.84 -1.35 -5.25
N ALA A 157 30.69 -0.21 -5.94
CA ALA A 157 29.90 0.93 -5.44
C ALA A 157 28.41 0.58 -5.39
N ALA A 158 27.91 -0.15 -6.39
CA ALA A 158 26.53 -0.61 -6.42
C ALA A 158 26.20 -1.60 -5.29
N LEU A 159 27.10 -2.56 -5.02
CA LEU A 159 26.97 -3.48 -3.88
C LEU A 159 26.97 -2.74 -2.54
N GLN A 160 27.83 -1.72 -2.37
CA GLN A 160 27.84 -0.91 -1.16
C GLN A 160 26.54 -0.13 -0.99
N ALA A 161 25.99 0.43 -2.07
CA ALA A 161 24.74 1.18 -2.02
C ALA A 161 23.55 0.30 -1.60
N ILE A 162 23.46 -0.93 -2.14
CA ILE A 162 22.37 -1.87 -1.82
C ILE A 162 22.37 -2.31 -0.36
N ARG A 163 23.54 -2.46 0.27
CA ARG A 163 23.65 -2.85 1.69
C ARG A 163 22.96 -1.85 2.62
N GLY A 164 22.81 -0.59 2.22
CA GLY A 164 22.14 0.45 3.01
C GLY A 164 20.63 0.61 2.75
N VAL A 165 20.03 -0.17 1.85
CA VAL A 165 18.64 0.05 1.38
C VAL A 165 17.63 -0.49 2.40
N ALA A 166 16.99 0.37 3.20
CA ALA A 166 15.91 -0.04 4.10
C ALA A 166 14.52 0.11 3.45
N TRP A 167 13.54 -0.66 3.95
CA TRP A 167 12.12 -0.41 3.69
C TRP A 167 11.67 0.91 4.34
N ARG A 168 10.54 1.46 3.91
CA ARG A 168 10.03 2.77 4.34
C ARG A 168 8.55 2.68 4.69
N HIS A 169 8.06 3.60 5.52
CA HIS A 169 6.66 3.64 5.98
C HIS A 169 5.63 4.09 4.90
N GLY A 170 6.01 4.10 3.63
CA GLY A 170 5.20 4.56 2.50
C GLY A 170 4.72 3.41 1.61
N SER A 171 4.08 3.77 0.49
CA SER A 171 3.70 2.83 -0.57
C SER A 171 4.79 2.71 -1.64
N SER A 172 4.52 1.95 -2.69
CA SER A 172 5.46 1.66 -3.77
C SER A 172 4.86 1.91 -5.15
N ALA A 173 5.64 2.56 -6.02
CA ALA A 173 5.29 2.84 -7.41
C ALA A 173 6.32 2.16 -8.36
N ILE A 174 6.18 0.85 -8.54
CA ILE A 174 7.10 0.03 -9.35
C ILE A 174 7.10 0.46 -10.82
N ASP A 175 5.92 0.73 -11.38
CA ASP A 175 5.76 1.20 -12.75
C ASP A 175 6.49 2.53 -12.99
N ALA A 176 6.34 3.48 -12.08
CA ALA A 176 7.01 4.78 -12.16
C ALA A 176 8.54 4.64 -12.04
N ALA A 177 9.03 3.75 -11.17
CA ALA A 177 10.46 3.46 -11.02
C ALA A 177 11.06 2.85 -12.30
N ILE A 178 10.40 1.85 -12.90
CA ILE A 178 10.83 1.27 -14.18
C ILE A 178 10.80 2.34 -15.28
N ALA A 179 9.75 3.14 -15.33
CA ALA A 179 9.60 4.17 -16.35
C ALA A 179 10.72 5.24 -16.27
N GLN A 180 11.11 5.64 -15.06
CA GLN A 180 12.23 6.57 -14.85
C GLN A 180 13.58 5.94 -15.22
N ALA A 181 13.80 4.67 -14.88
CA ALA A 181 15.01 3.94 -15.26
C ALA A 181 15.15 3.82 -16.78
N LEU A 182 14.07 3.44 -17.47
CA LEU A 182 14.04 3.35 -18.93
C LEU A 182 14.27 4.71 -19.60
N HIS A 183 13.64 5.77 -19.08
CA HIS A 183 13.87 7.12 -19.58
C HIS A 183 15.35 7.53 -19.50
N THR A 184 16.03 7.16 -18.42
CA THR A 184 17.47 7.43 -18.24
C THR A 184 18.31 6.61 -19.21
N LEU A 185 17.98 5.33 -19.41
CA LEU A 185 18.65 4.45 -20.37
C LEU A 185 18.47 4.89 -21.83
N ASP A 186 17.36 5.52 -22.19
CA ASP A 186 17.13 6.01 -23.55
C ASP A 186 17.92 7.28 -23.88
N GLN A 187 18.33 8.05 -22.88
CA GLN A 187 19.20 9.21 -23.07
C GLN A 187 20.66 8.81 -23.35
N GLU A 188 21.03 7.57 -23.03
CA GLU A 188 22.37 7.03 -23.28
C GLU A 188 22.59 6.71 -24.76
N ARG A 189 23.75 7.11 -25.30
CA ARG A 189 24.05 7.00 -26.75
C ARG A 189 24.40 5.58 -27.22
N ASP A 190 24.61 4.63 -26.32
CA ASP A 190 25.00 3.26 -26.67
C ASP A 190 23.79 2.31 -26.70
N THR A 191 23.12 2.25 -27.85
CA THR A 191 21.93 1.41 -28.08
C THR A 191 22.25 -0.04 -28.45
N ARG A 192 23.53 -0.47 -28.37
CA ARG A 192 23.97 -1.82 -28.78
C ARG A 192 23.99 -2.84 -27.64
N LEU A 193 23.70 -2.41 -26.42
CA LEU A 193 23.71 -3.27 -25.23
C LEU A 193 22.35 -3.97 -25.07
N GLU A 194 22.40 -5.22 -24.63
CA GLU A 194 21.19 -5.94 -24.24
C GLU A 194 20.68 -5.36 -22.92
N ARG A 195 19.40 -5.02 -22.83
CA ARG A 195 18.80 -4.38 -21.64
C ARG A 195 17.97 -5.40 -20.88
N GLU A 196 17.99 -5.35 -19.56
CA GLU A 196 17.24 -6.26 -18.67
C GLU A 196 16.70 -5.51 -17.46
N ILE A 197 15.51 -5.89 -16.99
CA ILE A 197 14.90 -5.30 -15.79
C ILE A 197 14.67 -6.40 -14.77
N TYR A 198 15.11 -6.15 -13.53
CA TYR A 198 14.87 -6.99 -12.36
C TYR A 198 14.06 -6.19 -11.34
N VAL A 199 12.90 -6.70 -10.93
CA VAL A 199 12.06 -6.11 -9.88
C VAL A 199 12.10 -7.04 -8.66
N LEU A 200 12.41 -6.51 -7.49
CA LEU A 200 12.52 -7.26 -6.24
C LEU A 200 11.46 -6.74 -5.27
N THR A 201 10.42 -7.54 -5.01
CA THR A 201 9.23 -7.17 -4.23
C THR A 201 8.76 -8.34 -3.36
N ASP A 202 7.82 -8.09 -2.45
CA ASP A 202 7.13 -9.11 -1.65
C ASP A 202 6.07 -9.87 -2.47
N GLY A 203 5.66 -9.32 -3.61
CA GLY A 203 4.66 -9.90 -4.50
C GLY A 203 3.22 -9.49 -4.19
N GLN A 204 3.04 -8.45 -3.36
CA GLN A 204 1.75 -7.80 -3.15
C GLN A 204 1.23 -7.21 -4.45
N ALA A 205 -0.08 -7.22 -4.67
CA ALA A 205 -0.70 -6.75 -5.90
C ALA A 205 -0.72 -5.21 -6.04
N LEU A 206 -0.78 -4.49 -4.91
CA LEU A 206 -0.99 -3.04 -4.86
C LEU A 206 0.03 -2.24 -5.71
N PRO A 207 1.36 -2.46 -5.60
CA PRO A 207 2.35 -1.68 -6.37
C PRO A 207 2.28 -1.90 -7.89
N TRP A 208 1.59 -2.94 -8.35
CA TRP A 208 1.47 -3.29 -9.77
C TRP A 208 0.25 -2.66 -10.46
N TYR A 209 -0.70 -2.08 -9.71
CA TYR A 209 -1.87 -1.45 -10.31
C TYR A 209 -1.53 -0.24 -11.17
N GLY A 210 -0.38 0.41 -10.93
CA GLY A 210 0.15 1.47 -11.80
C GLY A 210 0.25 1.05 -13.27
N PHE A 211 0.69 -0.18 -13.56
CA PHE A 211 0.79 -0.71 -14.93
C PHE A 211 -0.54 -0.80 -15.67
N ARG A 212 -1.67 -0.92 -14.96
CA ARG A 212 -3.02 -0.96 -15.56
C ARG A 212 -3.50 0.42 -16.00
N THR A 213 -3.01 1.46 -15.36
CA THR A 213 -3.45 2.85 -15.58
C THR A 213 -2.41 3.70 -16.32
N ALA A 214 -1.18 3.22 -16.41
CA ALA A 214 -0.08 3.89 -17.08
C ALA A 214 -0.39 4.11 -18.59
N PRO A 215 -0.19 5.33 -19.11
CA PRO A 215 -0.39 5.60 -20.53
C PRO A 215 0.65 4.85 -21.38
N ASP A 216 0.21 4.33 -22.53
CA ASP A 216 1.10 3.68 -23.50
C ASP A 216 1.93 4.68 -24.34
N ASP A 217 1.48 5.94 -24.41
CA ASP A 217 2.04 6.99 -25.28
C ASP A 217 2.83 8.04 -24.48
N PRO A 218 4.12 8.27 -24.81
CA PRO A 218 4.94 9.34 -24.25
C PRO A 218 4.29 10.74 -24.33
N GLY A 219 3.45 11.00 -25.33
CA GLY A 219 2.78 12.29 -25.52
C GLY A 219 1.69 12.61 -24.48
N GLN A 220 1.24 11.61 -23.73
CA GLN A 220 0.23 11.78 -22.66
C GLN A 220 0.86 11.79 -21.25
N ALA A 221 2.19 11.68 -21.17
CA ALA A 221 2.90 11.71 -19.90
C ALA A 221 2.94 13.13 -19.33
N SER A 222 2.71 13.25 -18.02
CA SER A 222 2.99 14.48 -17.29
C SER A 222 4.49 14.77 -17.33
N ALA A 223 4.89 16.04 -17.48
CA ALA A 223 6.28 16.45 -17.54
C ALA A 223 7.08 15.87 -16.35
N GLY A 224 8.12 15.09 -16.63
CA GLY A 224 8.99 14.47 -15.61
C GLY A 224 8.64 13.03 -15.21
N ARG A 225 7.55 12.43 -15.70
CA ARG A 225 7.28 10.99 -15.56
C ARG A 225 7.64 10.26 -16.85
N GLY A 226 8.55 9.29 -16.77
CA GLY A 226 8.86 8.40 -17.89
C GLY A 226 7.65 7.54 -18.28
N VAL A 227 7.68 6.93 -19.47
CA VAL A 227 6.65 6.00 -19.95
C VAL A 227 7.27 4.66 -20.32
N ILE A 228 6.60 3.57 -19.94
CA ILE A 228 6.96 2.22 -20.39
C ILE A 228 6.33 1.98 -21.76
N ALA A 229 6.99 2.49 -22.81
CA ALA A 229 6.55 2.33 -24.19
C ALA A 229 6.42 0.86 -24.60
N ARG A 230 5.53 0.57 -25.56
CA ARG A 230 5.32 -0.80 -26.08
C ARG A 230 6.61 -1.44 -26.61
N GLU A 231 7.49 -0.65 -27.23
CA GLU A 231 8.79 -1.12 -27.70
C GLU A 231 9.66 -1.67 -26.55
N HIS A 232 9.61 -1.05 -25.36
CA HIS A 232 10.32 -1.54 -24.18
C HIS A 232 9.76 -2.89 -23.75
N ARG A 233 8.44 -3.02 -23.68
CA ARG A 233 7.75 -4.27 -23.28
C ARG A 233 8.03 -5.43 -24.24
N ASP A 234 8.23 -5.14 -25.53
CA ASP A 234 8.51 -6.14 -26.55
C ASP A 234 9.98 -6.60 -26.58
N ARG A 235 10.92 -5.70 -26.25
CA ARG A 235 12.38 -5.92 -26.43
C ARG A 235 13.11 -6.28 -25.14
N ILE A 236 12.68 -5.75 -24.00
CA ILE A 236 13.40 -5.86 -22.72
C ILE A 236 12.74 -6.96 -21.88
N PRO A 237 13.46 -8.01 -21.47
CA PRO A 237 12.93 -8.99 -20.53
C PRO A 237 12.76 -8.39 -19.13
N LEU A 238 11.65 -8.76 -18.49
CA LEU A 238 11.31 -8.41 -17.10
C LEU A 238 11.39 -9.67 -16.23
N PHE A 239 12.28 -9.62 -15.25
CA PHE A 239 12.45 -10.62 -14.21
C PHE A 239 11.93 -10.08 -12.88
N VAL A 240 11.16 -10.88 -12.14
CA VAL A 240 10.55 -10.47 -10.88
C VAL A 240 10.87 -11.49 -9.79
N LEU A 241 11.38 -11.02 -8.65
CA LEU A 241 11.42 -11.78 -7.42
C LEU A 241 10.16 -11.49 -6.60
N LEU A 242 9.41 -12.54 -6.27
CA LEU A 242 8.29 -12.53 -5.34
C LEU A 242 8.79 -13.11 -4.01
N GLY A 243 9.41 -12.27 -3.19
CA GLY A 243 10.11 -12.68 -1.97
C GLY A 243 9.22 -12.89 -0.75
N GLY A 244 7.94 -12.51 -0.81
CA GLY A 244 6.99 -12.65 0.29
C GLY A 244 6.42 -14.06 0.43
N ALA A 245 5.59 -14.25 1.46
CA ALA A 245 4.90 -15.52 1.69
C ALA A 245 3.84 -15.77 0.61
N GLU A 246 3.58 -17.04 0.27
CA GLU A 246 2.56 -17.39 -0.73
C GLU A 246 1.13 -17.11 -0.27
N ARG A 247 0.93 -17.17 1.05
CA ARG A 247 -0.33 -16.93 1.74
C ARG A 247 -0.03 -16.08 2.97
N PRO A 248 0.24 -14.78 2.76
CA PRO A 248 0.56 -13.90 3.87
C PRO A 248 -0.65 -13.78 4.78
N GLU A 249 -0.40 -13.71 6.08
CA GLU A 249 -1.40 -13.35 7.08
C GLU A 249 -1.02 -12.01 7.70
N ASN A 250 -1.99 -11.11 7.83
CA ASN A 250 -1.81 -9.82 8.47
C ASN A 250 -3.12 -9.33 9.11
N THR A 251 -3.04 -8.60 10.22
CA THR A 251 -4.17 -7.94 10.86
C THR A 251 -3.78 -6.53 11.27
N TRP A 252 -4.57 -5.55 10.84
CA TRP A 252 -4.28 -4.16 11.14
C TRP A 252 -5.54 -3.37 11.53
N PRO A 253 -5.39 -2.34 12.38
CA PRO A 253 -6.40 -1.30 12.55
C PRO A 253 -6.48 -0.41 11.30
N ALA A 254 -7.50 -0.61 10.48
CA ALA A 254 -7.70 0.12 9.22
C ALA A 254 -8.17 1.57 9.43
N SER A 255 -9.10 1.79 10.36
CA SER A 255 -9.55 3.15 10.71
C SER A 255 -10.14 3.21 12.10
N VAL A 256 -10.06 4.41 12.71
CA VAL A 256 -10.59 4.70 14.04
C VAL A 256 -11.45 5.95 13.97
N THR A 257 -12.73 5.83 14.32
CA THR A 257 -13.68 6.95 14.35
C THR A 257 -14.28 7.12 15.74
N LEU A 258 -14.16 8.33 16.29
CA LEU A 258 -14.69 8.67 17.62
C LEU A 258 -16.08 9.30 17.50
N THR A 259 -17.03 8.81 18.31
CA THR A 259 -18.40 9.34 18.40
C THR A 259 -18.78 9.61 19.87
N PRO A 260 -19.01 10.87 20.28
CA PRO A 260 -18.89 12.10 19.49
C PRO A 260 -17.40 12.47 19.21
N PRO A 261 -17.10 13.23 18.15
CA PRO A 261 -15.72 13.58 17.78
C PRO A 261 -15.01 14.53 18.77
N LEU A 262 -15.77 15.23 19.61
CA LEU A 262 -15.25 16.03 20.72
C LEU A 262 -15.84 15.52 22.03
N LEU A 263 -14.97 15.26 23.00
CA LEU A 263 -15.34 14.70 24.29
C LEU A 263 -15.49 15.80 25.33
N LEU A 264 -16.51 15.67 26.16
CA LEU A 264 -16.62 16.43 27.40
C LEU A 264 -16.11 15.60 28.56
N ALA A 265 -15.61 16.28 29.60
CA ALA A 265 -15.12 15.63 30.79
C ALA A 265 -16.21 14.75 31.43
N GLY A 266 -15.86 13.51 31.76
CA GLY A 266 -16.79 12.52 32.31
C GLY A 266 -17.80 11.94 31.32
N GLN A 267 -17.80 12.37 30.06
CA GLN A 267 -18.69 11.81 29.03
C GLN A 267 -18.09 10.54 28.43
N GLU A 268 -18.87 9.45 28.41
CA GLU A 268 -18.50 8.23 27.67
C GLU A 268 -18.50 8.45 26.16
N ALA A 269 -17.59 7.78 25.46
CA ALA A 269 -17.47 7.84 24.02
C ALA A 269 -17.49 6.45 23.38
N ARG A 270 -17.90 6.38 22.12
CA ARG A 270 -17.80 5.15 21.31
C ARG A 270 -16.71 5.31 20.28
N LEU A 271 -15.82 4.33 20.24
CA LEU A 271 -14.75 4.21 19.27
C LEU A 271 -15.15 3.13 18.26
N ALA A 272 -15.56 3.55 17.07
CA ALA A 272 -15.80 2.64 15.96
C ALA A 272 -14.46 2.38 15.26
N VAL A 273 -13.96 1.17 15.41
CA VAL A 273 -12.72 0.67 14.80
C VAL A 273 -13.10 -0.24 13.64
N LYS A 274 -12.41 -0.11 12.52
CA LYS A 274 -12.43 -1.15 11.48
C LYS A 274 -11.11 -1.92 11.55
N LEU A 275 -11.19 -3.23 11.76
CA LEU A 275 -10.04 -4.13 11.71
C LEU A 275 -9.98 -4.77 10.32
N GLY A 276 -8.87 -4.61 9.62
CA GLY A 276 -8.59 -5.34 8.39
C GLY A 276 -7.87 -6.65 8.70
N ARG A 277 -8.15 -7.68 7.90
CA ARG A 277 -7.42 -8.95 7.97
C ARG A 277 -7.21 -9.53 6.57
N THR A 278 -5.98 -9.97 6.32
CA THR A 278 -5.60 -10.82 5.18
C THR A 278 -5.30 -12.22 5.72
N GLY A 279 -5.84 -13.26 5.08
CA GLY A 279 -5.75 -14.64 5.53
C GLY A 279 -7.02 -15.17 6.22
N PRO A 280 -6.98 -16.40 6.75
CA PRO A 280 -8.16 -17.07 7.30
C PRO A 280 -8.69 -16.37 8.55
N ALA A 281 -10.00 -16.46 8.82
CA ALA A 281 -10.60 -15.84 10.01
C ALA A 281 -9.91 -16.29 11.31
N ARG A 282 -9.68 -15.35 12.24
CA ARG A 282 -8.93 -15.60 13.47
C ARG A 282 -9.48 -14.80 14.64
N GLN A 283 -9.48 -15.42 15.81
CA GLN A 283 -9.77 -14.74 17.07
C GLN A 283 -8.54 -13.95 17.53
N LEU A 284 -8.71 -12.67 17.78
CA LEU A 284 -7.63 -11.73 18.08
C LEU A 284 -7.96 -10.92 19.33
N ALA A 285 -6.93 -10.41 19.99
CA ALA A 285 -7.05 -9.44 21.06
C ALA A 285 -6.77 -8.04 20.51
N LEU A 286 -7.70 -7.12 20.80
CA LEU A 286 -7.57 -5.69 20.55
C LEU A 286 -7.34 -5.00 21.89
N GLU A 287 -6.18 -4.36 22.04
CA GLU A 287 -5.80 -3.63 23.24
C GLU A 287 -5.86 -2.12 22.95
N LEU A 288 -6.55 -1.37 23.80
CA LEU A 288 -6.59 0.08 23.75
C LEU A 288 -5.95 0.64 25.02
N SER A 289 -4.79 1.25 24.86
CA SER A 289 -4.06 1.93 25.94
C SER A 289 -4.21 3.44 25.83
N SER A 290 -4.15 4.14 26.96
CA SER A 290 -4.17 5.61 27.00
C SER A 290 -3.29 6.12 28.14
N ASP A 291 -2.62 7.26 27.95
CA ASP A 291 -1.65 7.82 28.92
C ASP A 291 -2.34 8.44 30.18
N GLY A 292 -3.56 8.00 30.51
CA GLY A 292 -4.41 8.57 31.56
C GLY A 292 -4.69 7.75 32.79
N GLY A 293 -3.92 6.69 33.00
CA GLY A 293 -4.03 5.85 34.19
C GLY A 293 -5.26 4.93 34.21
N THR A 294 -6.04 4.90 33.13
CA THR A 294 -7.02 3.85 32.88
C THR A 294 -6.31 2.56 32.47
N GLU A 295 -6.73 1.44 33.05
CA GLU A 295 -6.25 0.12 32.63
C GLU A 295 -6.50 -0.08 31.12
N PRO A 296 -5.58 -0.76 30.41
CA PRO A 296 -5.76 -1.04 29.00
C PRO A 296 -7.05 -1.83 28.78
N LEU A 297 -7.90 -1.35 27.87
CA LEU A 297 -9.13 -2.04 27.52
C LEU A 297 -8.79 -3.17 26.55
N ASN A 298 -8.99 -4.40 26.99
CA ASN A 298 -8.79 -5.59 26.17
C ASN A 298 -10.12 -6.13 25.67
N ARG A 299 -10.23 -6.34 24.35
CA ARG A 299 -11.39 -6.96 23.73
C ARG A 299 -10.99 -8.08 22.79
N SER A 300 -11.66 -9.22 22.93
CA SER A 300 -11.55 -10.30 21.97
C SER A 300 -12.51 -10.09 20.80
N VAL A 301 -12.00 -10.23 19.58
CA VAL A 301 -12.76 -10.06 18.33
C VAL A 301 -12.43 -11.20 17.38
N LEU A 302 -13.45 -11.72 16.70
CA LEU A 302 -13.25 -12.60 15.55
C LEU A 302 -13.10 -11.73 14.30
N ALA A 303 -11.88 -11.62 13.76
CA ALA A 303 -11.67 -10.96 12.47
C ALA A 303 -12.04 -11.93 11.34
N GLU A 304 -12.89 -11.48 10.43
CA GLU A 304 -13.31 -12.25 9.26
C GLU A 304 -12.14 -12.46 8.29
N ALA A 305 -12.24 -13.49 7.45
CA ALA A 305 -11.22 -13.77 6.46
C ALA A 305 -11.25 -12.72 5.34
N ASP A 306 -10.08 -12.24 4.92
CA ASP A 306 -9.88 -11.38 3.74
C ASP A 306 -10.87 -10.19 3.67
N GLY A 307 -10.99 -9.44 4.76
CA GLY A 307 -12.03 -8.40 4.89
C GLY A 307 -11.82 -7.40 6.02
N GLU A 308 -12.81 -6.51 6.19
CA GLU A 308 -12.86 -5.53 7.28
C GLU A 308 -13.98 -5.87 8.27
N THR A 309 -13.64 -6.04 9.54
CA THR A 309 -14.59 -6.29 10.63
C THR A 309 -14.79 -5.03 11.48
N PRO A 310 -16.01 -4.49 11.62
CA PRO A 310 -16.28 -3.36 12.49
C PRO A 310 -16.34 -3.78 13.96
N VAL A 311 -15.70 -3.00 14.84
CA VAL A 311 -15.64 -3.21 16.28
C VAL A 311 -15.94 -1.90 17.00
N GLU A 312 -16.86 -1.93 17.96
CA GLU A 312 -17.24 -0.72 18.72
C GLU A 312 -16.73 -0.77 20.17
N LEU A 313 -15.63 -0.10 20.49
CA LEU A 313 -15.14 0.02 21.87
C LEU A 313 -15.84 1.16 22.60
N VAL A 314 -16.10 0.99 23.90
CA VAL A 314 -16.66 2.04 24.76
C VAL A 314 -15.52 2.60 25.60
N LEU A 315 -15.29 3.90 25.45
CA LEU A 315 -14.32 4.66 26.22
C LEU A 315 -15.01 5.25 27.46
N PRO A 316 -14.47 5.03 28.67
CA PRO A 316 -14.99 5.65 29.87
C PRO A 316 -14.81 7.17 29.82
N GLY A 317 -15.55 7.88 30.68
CA GLY A 317 -15.40 9.33 30.85
C GLY A 317 -13.99 9.69 31.30
N LEU A 318 -13.28 10.47 30.48
CA LEU A 318 -11.93 10.94 30.76
C LEU A 318 -11.94 12.31 31.45
N ALA A 319 -10.85 12.65 32.15
CA ALA A 319 -10.66 13.99 32.71
C ALA A 319 -10.31 15.01 31.59
N PRO A 320 -10.54 16.31 31.81
CA PRO A 320 -10.20 17.35 30.82
C PRO A 320 -8.70 17.32 30.46
N GLY A 321 -8.39 17.42 29.18
CA GLY A 321 -7.00 17.41 28.70
C GLY A 321 -6.84 16.85 27.29
N LEU A 322 -5.58 16.78 26.87
CA LEU A 322 -5.16 16.12 25.64
C LEU A 322 -4.56 14.76 26.01
N TRP A 323 -5.23 13.69 25.62
CA TRP A 323 -4.81 12.32 25.87
C TRP A 323 -4.26 11.68 24.61
N THR A 324 -3.26 10.84 24.77
CA THR A 324 -2.78 9.94 23.73
C THR A 324 -3.43 8.58 23.94
N ALA A 325 -3.91 7.98 22.85
CA ALA A 325 -4.45 6.64 22.85
C ALA A 325 -3.78 5.83 21.74
N GLU A 326 -3.49 4.57 22.01
CA GLU A 326 -2.91 3.65 21.05
C GLU A 326 -3.74 2.36 21.02
N LEU A 327 -4.14 1.98 19.81
CA LEU A 327 -4.86 0.75 19.56
C LEU A 327 -3.88 -0.27 19.00
N ARG A 328 -3.76 -1.44 19.63
CA ARG A 328 -2.84 -2.52 19.24
C ARG A 328 -3.58 -3.81 18.94
N THR A 329 -3.21 -4.46 17.84
CA THR A 329 -3.64 -5.81 17.49
C THR A 329 -2.67 -6.86 18.04
N THR A 330 -3.08 -8.12 17.95
CA THR A 330 -2.20 -9.26 18.24
C THR A 330 -1.06 -9.27 17.22
N ALA A 331 0.18 -9.33 17.71
CA ALA A 331 1.36 -9.33 16.87
C ALA A 331 1.35 -10.44 15.81
N ASP A 332 1.75 -10.07 14.60
CA ASP A 332 1.89 -10.97 13.46
C ASP A 332 3.22 -10.75 12.71
N ALA A 333 3.28 -11.19 11.46
CA ALA A 333 4.49 -11.13 10.65
C ALA A 333 4.76 -9.74 10.05
N LEU A 334 3.91 -8.74 10.28
CA LEU A 334 4.14 -7.34 9.88
C LEU A 334 4.05 -6.37 11.06
N PRO A 335 5.00 -6.38 12.01
CA PRO A 335 4.87 -5.64 13.28
C PRO A 335 4.72 -4.11 13.15
N CYS A 336 5.08 -3.53 12.00
CA CYS A 336 5.05 -2.09 11.79
C CYS A 336 3.64 -1.51 11.65
N ASP A 337 2.61 -2.35 11.42
CA ASP A 337 1.23 -1.88 11.24
C ASP A 337 0.27 -2.29 12.37
N ASP A 338 0.72 -3.09 13.33
CA ASP A 338 -0.05 -3.58 14.48
C ASP A 338 -0.64 -2.49 15.37
N ALA A 339 -0.08 -1.28 15.33
CA ALA A 339 -0.45 -0.17 16.20
C ALA A 339 -1.06 1.01 15.43
N PHE A 340 -2.10 1.61 16.00
CA PHE A 340 -2.70 2.86 15.52
C PHE A 340 -2.82 3.87 16.65
N GLY A 341 -2.01 4.93 16.56
CA GLY A 341 -2.00 6.01 17.55
C GLY A 341 -2.95 7.14 17.17
N PHE A 342 -3.63 7.73 18.14
CA PHE A 342 -4.50 8.89 17.94
C PHE A 342 -4.63 9.76 19.19
N LEU A 343 -5.08 10.99 18.99
CA LEU A 343 -5.30 11.97 20.06
C LEU A 343 -6.78 12.04 20.45
N LEU A 344 -7.02 12.07 21.75
CA LEU A 344 -8.32 12.28 22.37
C LEU A 344 -8.33 13.65 23.05
N ARG A 345 -9.16 14.56 22.55
CA ARG A 345 -9.34 15.90 23.12
C ARG A 345 -10.58 15.93 24.00
N VAL A 346 -10.37 16.13 25.30
CA VAL A 346 -11.43 16.17 26.31
C VAL A 346 -11.51 17.60 26.85
N ARG A 347 -12.65 18.25 26.65
CA ARG A 347 -12.92 19.60 27.15
C ARG A 347 -13.68 19.51 28.47
N ASP A 348 -13.34 20.37 29.43
CA ASP A 348 -14.12 20.50 30.67
C ASP A 348 -15.54 21.00 30.37
N ARG A 349 -15.62 22.08 29.59
CA ARG A 349 -16.87 22.74 29.16
C ARG A 349 -16.66 23.45 27.85
N LEU A 350 -17.77 23.77 27.17
CA LEU A 350 -17.79 24.62 25.97
C LEU A 350 -18.40 25.96 26.36
N PRO A 351 -17.59 26.95 26.75
CA PRO A 351 -18.11 28.27 27.08
C PRO A 351 -18.72 28.92 25.84
N VAL A 352 -19.94 29.42 25.98
CA VAL A 352 -20.69 30.09 24.92
C VAL A 352 -21.13 31.46 25.42
N LEU A 353 -20.97 32.49 24.59
CA LEU A 353 -21.47 33.83 24.87
C LEU A 353 -22.74 34.07 24.06
N VAL A 354 -23.80 34.52 24.72
CA VAL A 354 -25.05 34.94 24.07
C VAL A 354 -25.33 36.40 24.40
N ALA A 355 -25.47 37.23 23.39
CA ALA A 355 -25.84 38.63 23.56
C ALA A 355 -27.25 38.87 23.04
N GLY A 356 -28.06 39.59 23.82
CA GLY A 356 -29.44 39.89 23.46
C GLY A 356 -30.34 40.21 24.65
N PRO A 357 -31.55 40.72 24.42
CA PRO A 357 -32.53 40.92 25.49
C PRO A 357 -32.98 39.57 26.08
N PRO A 358 -33.39 39.52 27.37
CA PRO A 358 -33.73 38.26 28.05
C PRO A 358 -34.74 37.37 27.32
N GLU A 359 -35.75 37.98 26.67
CA GLU A 359 -36.78 37.25 25.93
C GLU A 359 -36.24 36.56 24.67
N ALA A 360 -35.32 37.20 23.94
CA ALA A 360 -34.71 36.64 22.73
C ALA A 360 -33.72 35.51 23.05
N VAL A 361 -33.04 35.59 24.20
CA VAL A 361 -32.01 34.63 24.62
C VAL A 361 -32.59 33.39 25.30
N LYS A 362 -33.82 33.46 25.83
CA LYS A 362 -34.46 32.41 26.63
C LYS A 362 -34.36 31.00 26.03
N PHE A 363 -34.70 30.86 24.75
CA PHE A 363 -34.68 29.55 24.07
C PHE A 363 -33.25 29.07 23.76
N LEU A 364 -32.34 29.98 23.41
CA LEU A 364 -30.93 29.63 23.20
C LEU A 364 -30.29 29.14 24.49
N ARG A 365 -30.54 29.84 25.61
CA ARG A 365 -30.04 29.41 26.92
C ARG A 365 -30.58 28.04 27.31
N ALA A 366 -31.88 27.80 27.10
CA ALA A 366 -32.49 26.49 27.39
C ALA A 366 -31.93 25.37 26.49
N ALA A 367 -31.63 25.67 25.21
CA ALA A 367 -31.03 24.71 24.30
C ALA A 367 -29.57 24.39 24.65
N LEU A 368 -28.77 25.41 25.00
CA LEU A 368 -27.34 25.29 25.27
C LEU A 368 -27.03 24.74 26.67
N ALA A 369 -27.86 25.06 27.66
CA ALA A 369 -27.71 24.64 29.04
C ALA A 369 -29.04 24.14 29.62
N PRO A 370 -29.55 22.96 29.17
CA PRO A 370 -30.84 22.44 29.61
C PRO A 370 -30.93 22.17 31.11
N GLY A 371 -29.79 22.00 31.80
CA GLY A 371 -29.70 21.82 33.25
C GLY A 371 -29.28 23.07 34.04
N GLY A 372 -29.17 24.24 33.40
CA GLY A 372 -28.85 25.50 34.10
C GLY A 372 -27.38 25.72 34.50
N GLY A 373 -26.44 25.08 33.82
CA GLY A 373 -25.00 25.25 34.09
C GLY A 373 -24.42 26.60 33.63
N ASP A 374 -23.28 26.98 34.21
CA ASP A 374 -22.51 28.21 33.93
C ASP A 374 -21.73 28.18 32.59
N THR A 375 -22.11 27.30 31.66
CA THR A 375 -21.47 27.20 30.34
C THR A 375 -21.90 28.31 29.39
N VAL A 376 -23.01 28.99 29.69
CA VAL A 376 -23.59 30.05 28.85
C VAL A 376 -23.53 31.37 29.58
N ALA A 377 -22.65 32.26 29.15
CA ALA A 377 -22.63 33.65 29.58
C ALA A 377 -23.65 34.44 28.77
N VAL A 378 -24.47 35.26 29.43
CA VAL A 378 -25.42 36.15 28.77
C VAL A 378 -25.04 37.60 29.07
N VAL A 379 -24.89 38.40 28.02
CA VAL A 379 -24.51 39.82 28.13
C VAL A 379 -25.50 40.71 27.42
N ALA A 380 -25.63 41.96 27.87
CA ALA A 380 -26.41 42.94 27.13
C ALA A 380 -25.66 43.35 25.85
N PRO A 381 -26.35 43.69 24.75
CA PRO A 381 -25.69 44.10 23.50
C PRO A 381 -24.68 45.26 23.66
N GLY A 382 -24.93 46.18 24.60
CA GLY A 382 -24.02 47.29 24.89
C GLY A 382 -22.69 46.90 25.54
N GLU A 383 -22.62 45.72 26.17
CA GLU A 383 -21.44 45.23 26.91
C GLU A 383 -20.48 44.41 26.02
N LEU A 384 -20.90 44.06 24.80
CA LEU A 384 -20.12 43.29 23.83
C LEU A 384 -18.78 43.93 23.48
N GLY A 385 -18.71 45.27 23.45
CA GLY A 385 -17.49 46.00 23.11
C GLY A 385 -16.35 45.83 24.12
N SER A 386 -16.68 45.51 25.38
CA SER A 386 -15.73 45.29 26.48
C SER A 386 -15.55 43.82 26.87
N ALA A 387 -16.32 42.90 26.27
CA ALA A 387 -16.24 41.48 26.58
C ALA A 387 -15.00 40.84 25.95
N ASP A 388 -14.33 39.96 26.69
CA ASP A 388 -13.26 39.12 26.12
C ASP A 388 -13.87 37.95 25.36
N LEU A 389 -13.91 38.08 24.03
CA LEU A 389 -14.48 37.08 23.14
C LEU A 389 -13.58 35.85 22.96
N ALA A 390 -12.28 35.95 23.24
CA ALA A 390 -11.31 34.90 22.91
C ALA A 390 -11.52 33.61 23.73
N GLY A 391 -12.15 33.72 24.90
CA GLY A 391 -12.44 32.60 25.79
C GLY A 391 -13.67 31.76 25.42
N TYR A 392 -14.42 32.13 24.37
CA TYR A 392 -15.69 31.50 24.01
C TYR A 392 -15.60 30.72 22.69
N GLU A 393 -16.18 29.51 22.68
CA GLU A 393 -16.19 28.63 21.50
C GLU A 393 -17.19 29.09 20.44
N ALA A 394 -18.26 29.78 20.86
CA ALA A 394 -19.22 30.39 19.98
C ALA A 394 -19.85 31.64 20.60
N LEU A 395 -20.13 32.62 19.74
CA LEU A 395 -20.89 33.83 20.04
C LEU A 395 -22.24 33.78 19.32
N PHE A 396 -23.32 33.90 20.08
CA PHE A 396 -24.68 34.02 19.56
C PHE A 396 -25.20 35.45 19.76
N LEU A 397 -25.62 36.09 18.67
CA LEU A 397 -26.31 37.38 18.71
C LEU A 397 -27.79 37.13 18.48
N ALA A 398 -28.61 37.31 19.51
CA ALA A 398 -30.05 37.11 19.44
C ALA A 398 -30.74 38.45 19.67
N ASP A 399 -31.24 39.06 18.59
CA ASP A 399 -31.83 40.41 18.64
C ASP A 399 -30.91 41.45 19.31
N ALA A 400 -29.61 41.37 19.00
CA ALA A 400 -28.56 42.17 19.66
C ALA A 400 -28.14 43.42 18.87
N LEU A 401 -28.84 43.74 17.78
CA LEU A 401 -28.55 44.91 16.97
C LEU A 401 -29.39 46.12 17.45
N PRO A 402 -28.91 47.37 17.28
CA PRO A 402 -27.64 47.77 16.65
C PRO A 402 -26.41 47.55 17.54
N LEU A 403 -25.26 47.30 16.92
CA LEU A 403 -23.96 47.11 17.61
C LEU A 403 -23.15 48.41 17.62
N SER A 404 -22.33 48.62 18.66
CA SER A 404 -21.36 49.72 18.68
C SER A 404 -20.17 49.44 17.76
N GLY A 405 -19.48 50.48 17.29
CA GLY A 405 -18.29 50.31 16.43
C GLY A 405 -17.18 49.47 17.09
N GLN A 406 -17.02 49.56 18.41
CA GLN A 406 -16.09 48.72 19.18
C GLN A 406 -16.50 47.24 19.16
N ALA A 407 -17.80 46.95 19.33
CA ALA A 407 -18.31 45.57 19.27
C ALA A 407 -18.12 44.98 17.86
N ILE A 408 -18.33 45.77 16.80
CA ILE A 408 -18.12 45.31 15.41
C ILE A 408 -16.66 44.90 15.20
N LEU A 409 -15.69 45.73 15.62
CA LEU A 409 -14.26 45.42 15.51
C LEU A 409 -13.86 44.20 16.36
N ALA A 410 -14.38 44.08 17.58
CA ALA A 410 -14.12 42.94 18.46
C ALA A 410 -14.63 41.62 17.85
N ILE A 411 -15.87 41.62 17.34
CA ILE A 411 -16.49 40.46 16.69
C ILE A 411 -15.76 40.10 15.40
N GLU A 412 -15.40 41.09 14.58
CA GLU A 412 -14.64 40.84 13.35
C GLU A 412 -13.28 40.22 13.67
N GLY A 413 -12.58 40.73 14.68
CA GLY A 413 -11.32 40.15 15.16
C GLY A 413 -11.48 38.72 15.68
N TYR A 414 -12.51 38.47 16.50
CA TYR A 414 -12.84 37.15 17.03
C TYR A 414 -13.11 36.12 15.93
N VAL A 415 -13.95 36.47 14.95
CA VAL A 415 -14.27 35.56 13.84
C VAL A 415 -13.02 35.34 12.97
N LYS A 416 -12.28 36.40 12.62
CA LYS A 416 -11.04 36.24 11.83
C LYS A 416 -10.01 35.36 12.53
N ALA A 417 -9.94 35.39 13.87
CA ALA A 417 -9.05 34.58 14.69
C ALA A 417 -9.46 33.10 14.78
N GLY A 418 -10.71 32.75 14.42
CA GLY A 418 -11.19 31.36 14.45
C GLY A 418 -12.55 31.18 15.10
N GLY A 419 -13.07 32.21 15.76
CA GLY A 419 -14.34 32.18 16.48
C GLY A 419 -15.55 31.94 15.57
N ILE A 420 -16.63 31.44 16.16
CA ILE A 420 -17.89 31.22 15.47
C ILE A 420 -18.92 32.24 15.92
N LEU A 421 -19.53 32.90 14.94
CA LEU A 421 -20.62 33.84 15.15
C LEU A 421 -21.92 33.26 14.59
N ALA A 422 -22.98 33.27 15.39
CA ALA A 422 -24.33 32.95 14.93
C ALA A 422 -25.28 34.11 15.23
N LEU A 423 -25.80 34.72 14.17
CA LEU A 423 -26.69 35.87 14.23
C LEU A 423 -28.13 35.42 13.96
N PHE A 424 -29.02 35.73 14.90
CA PHE A 424 -30.46 35.59 14.79
C PHE A 424 -31.11 36.96 14.64
N ALA A 425 -32.07 37.04 13.72
CA ALA A 425 -32.84 38.25 13.48
C ALA A 425 -33.67 38.65 14.71
N GLY A 426 -34.20 39.87 14.72
CA GLY A 426 -35.09 40.34 15.78
C GLY A 426 -35.63 41.73 15.50
N ASP A 427 -36.39 42.26 16.45
CA ASP A 427 -37.12 43.52 16.32
C ASP A 427 -36.33 44.74 16.82
N GLY A 428 -35.19 44.53 17.48
CA GLY A 428 -34.31 45.57 17.98
C GLY A 428 -33.60 46.38 16.89
N ALA A 429 -33.61 45.92 15.64
CA ALA A 429 -32.88 46.55 14.55
C ALA A 429 -33.68 46.71 13.26
N ALA A 430 -33.66 47.92 12.71
CA ALA A 430 -34.12 48.18 11.35
C ALA A 430 -33.18 47.50 10.32
N PRO A 431 -33.66 47.17 9.10
CA PRO A 431 -32.83 46.56 8.06
C PRO A 431 -31.51 47.31 7.79
N GLY A 432 -31.50 48.64 7.90
CA GLY A 432 -30.30 49.46 7.73
C GLY A 432 -29.17 49.16 8.73
N ALA A 433 -29.49 48.71 9.96
CA ALA A 433 -28.48 48.39 10.97
C ALA A 433 -27.65 47.14 10.64
N TYR A 434 -28.09 46.34 9.67
CA TYR A 434 -27.34 45.20 9.14
C TYR A 434 -26.37 45.62 8.01
N GLY A 435 -26.61 46.75 7.35
CA GLY A 435 -25.87 47.19 6.17
C GLY A 435 -24.40 47.53 6.46
N ASP A 436 -24.09 47.95 7.69
CA ASP A 436 -22.76 48.40 8.10
C ASP A 436 -21.86 47.25 8.63
N LEU A 437 -22.32 45.99 8.58
CA LEU A 437 -21.60 44.86 9.18
C LEU A 437 -20.74 44.10 8.15
N PRO A 438 -19.40 44.17 8.22
CA PRO A 438 -18.51 43.62 7.18
C PRO A 438 -18.47 42.08 7.16
N PHE A 439 -18.85 41.44 8.26
CA PHE A 439 -18.75 39.99 8.47
C PHE A 439 -20.00 39.20 8.05
N LEU A 440 -21.09 39.86 7.63
CA LEU A 440 -22.32 39.14 7.28
C LEU A 440 -22.18 38.26 6.02
N PRO A 441 -22.83 37.09 5.99
CA PRO A 441 -22.96 36.26 4.79
C PRO A 441 -23.71 36.93 3.64
N ALA A 442 -24.78 37.66 3.92
CA ALA A 442 -25.51 38.43 2.92
C ALA A 442 -26.05 39.77 3.49
N PRO A 443 -26.16 40.80 2.65
CA PRO A 443 -26.82 42.04 3.03
C PRO A 443 -28.31 41.78 3.27
N VAL A 444 -28.90 42.49 4.24
CA VAL A 444 -30.33 42.40 4.53
C VAL A 444 -31.06 43.50 3.75
N ARG A 445 -31.93 43.09 2.82
CA ARG A 445 -32.78 43.99 2.02
C ARG A 445 -33.97 44.52 2.83
N GLY A 446 -34.54 43.70 3.69
CA GLY A 446 -35.76 44.04 4.43
C GLY A 446 -36.33 42.90 5.26
N VAL A 447 -37.52 43.10 5.81
CA VAL A 447 -38.27 42.09 6.58
C VAL A 447 -39.58 41.78 5.86
N ALA A 448 -39.82 40.52 5.54
CA ALA A 448 -41.10 40.05 5.03
C ALA A 448 -42.03 39.67 6.18
N GLN A 449 -43.29 40.12 6.12
CA GLN A 449 -44.37 39.54 6.92
C GLN A 449 -45.04 38.43 6.11
N ILE A 450 -45.17 37.25 6.70
CA ILE A 450 -45.67 36.06 6.03
C ILE A 450 -47.11 35.80 6.50
N PRO A 451 -48.10 35.79 5.58
CA PRO A 451 -49.49 35.48 5.93
C PRO A 451 -49.63 34.09 6.54
N VAL A 452 -50.57 33.93 7.49
CA VAL A 452 -50.81 32.66 8.22
C VAL A 452 -51.04 31.47 7.28
N ARG A 453 -51.71 31.69 6.13
CA ARG A 453 -51.97 30.64 5.12
C ARG A 453 -50.70 30.09 4.47
N GLU A 454 -49.62 30.87 4.45
CA GLU A 454 -48.32 30.50 3.86
C GLU A 454 -47.22 30.33 4.92
N ALA A 455 -47.57 30.41 6.20
CA ALA A 455 -46.62 30.36 7.29
C ALA A 455 -45.89 29.02 7.36
N ALA A 456 -46.60 27.91 7.10
CA ALA A 456 -46.01 26.58 7.11
C ALA A 456 -45.03 26.40 5.95
N ARG A 457 -43.73 26.31 6.26
CA ARG A 457 -42.66 26.07 5.31
C ARG A 457 -41.87 24.84 5.70
N HIS A 458 -41.50 24.03 4.71
CA HIS A 458 -40.51 22.97 4.88
C HIS A 458 -39.11 23.56 4.79
N ILE A 459 -38.19 23.12 5.64
CA ILE A 459 -36.77 23.47 5.48
C ILE A 459 -36.16 22.58 4.39
N GLY A 460 -35.85 23.18 3.24
CA GLY A 460 -35.10 22.56 2.16
C GLY A 460 -33.59 22.74 2.32
N ARG A 461 -32.81 21.85 1.69
CA ARG A 461 -31.35 21.99 1.55
C ARG A 461 -31.04 22.38 0.12
N VAL A 462 -30.20 23.41 -0.06
CA VAL A 462 -29.84 23.94 -1.38
C VAL A 462 -28.77 23.09 -2.07
N SER A 463 -27.78 22.58 -1.33
CA SER A 463 -26.68 21.76 -1.87
C SER A 463 -26.36 20.58 -0.94
N ARG A 464 -26.11 19.40 -1.52
CA ARG A 464 -25.63 18.19 -0.81
C ARG A 464 -24.10 18.10 -0.81
N GLU A 465 -23.42 18.94 -1.58
CA GLU A 465 -22.00 18.82 -1.90
C GLU A 465 -21.13 19.87 -1.19
N ASP A 466 -21.74 20.87 -0.54
CA ASP A 466 -20.99 21.91 0.14
C ASP A 466 -20.12 21.34 1.28
N THR A 467 -18.83 21.66 1.22
CA THR A 467 -17.78 21.21 2.15
C THR A 467 -18.11 21.53 3.62
N ILE A 468 -18.70 22.70 3.88
CA ILE A 468 -19.13 23.13 5.21
C ILE A 468 -20.24 22.21 5.74
N PHE A 469 -21.11 21.67 4.88
CA PHE A 469 -22.28 20.89 5.28
C PHE A 469 -22.12 19.38 5.26
N ARG A 470 -21.08 18.84 4.60
CA ARG A 470 -20.63 17.44 4.82
C ARG A 470 -20.36 17.15 6.30
N GLN A 471 -19.94 18.18 7.02
CA GLN A 471 -19.65 18.17 8.45
C GLN A 471 -20.92 18.31 9.32
N PHE A 472 -22.03 18.81 8.74
CA PHE A 472 -23.30 19.03 9.45
C PHE A 472 -24.36 17.95 9.13
N ARG A 473 -24.33 16.83 9.88
CA ARG A 473 -25.33 15.75 9.77
C ARG A 473 -26.62 16.08 10.54
N PHE A 474 -27.67 16.48 9.83
CA PHE A 474 -29.02 16.61 10.41
C PHE A 474 -29.65 15.24 10.67
N PRO A 475 -30.57 15.13 11.65
CA PRO A 475 -31.34 13.92 11.91
C PRO A 475 -32.03 13.41 10.63
N ARG A 476 -31.90 12.12 10.33
CA ARG A 476 -32.64 11.46 9.24
C ARG A 476 -34.07 11.21 9.70
N GLY A 477 -35.07 11.48 8.85
CA GLY A 477 -36.42 10.94 9.01
C GLY A 477 -37.58 11.94 8.96
N VAL A 478 -37.38 13.25 9.13
CA VAL A 478 -38.45 14.25 8.96
C VAL A 478 -37.84 15.56 8.46
N VAL A 479 -38.33 16.08 7.33
CA VAL A 479 -38.04 17.47 6.91
C VAL A 479 -38.77 18.38 7.89
N PRO A 480 -38.07 19.15 8.75
CA PRO A 480 -38.74 19.94 9.77
C PRO A 480 -39.61 20.98 9.09
N MET A 481 -40.90 20.95 9.44
CA MET A 481 -41.85 21.99 9.08
C MET A 481 -41.86 23.03 10.21
N LEU A 482 -41.82 24.30 9.85
CA LEU A 482 -41.93 25.40 10.79
C LEU A 482 -42.90 26.44 10.25
N ALA A 483 -43.55 27.15 11.16
CA ALA A 483 -44.39 28.29 10.80
C ALA A 483 -43.56 29.58 10.89
N LEU A 484 -43.41 30.26 9.76
CA LEU A 484 -42.83 31.60 9.67
C LEU A 484 -43.92 32.65 9.80
N LYS A 485 -43.74 33.61 10.70
CA LYS A 485 -44.53 34.84 10.77
C LYS A 485 -43.79 35.99 10.11
N ARG A 486 -42.47 36.06 10.32
CA ARG A 486 -41.57 37.08 9.79
C ARG A 486 -40.24 36.46 9.43
N ALA A 487 -39.57 37.00 8.42
CA ALA A 487 -38.24 36.57 8.03
C ALA A 487 -37.48 37.71 7.33
N LEU A 488 -36.17 37.72 7.48
CA LEU A 488 -35.28 38.60 6.74
C LEU A 488 -35.30 38.22 5.26
N LEU A 489 -35.28 39.26 4.40
CA LEU A 489 -35.00 39.16 2.98
C LEU A 489 -33.55 39.55 2.78
N PHE A 490 -32.83 38.72 2.03
CA PHE A 490 -31.41 38.95 1.73
C PHE A 490 -31.24 39.39 0.29
N ASP A 491 -30.28 40.27 0.06
CA ASP A 491 -29.70 40.48 -1.27
C ASP A 491 -28.78 39.29 -1.62
N PRO A 492 -28.29 39.18 -2.87
CA PRO A 492 -27.36 38.11 -3.24
C PRO A 492 -26.19 37.99 -2.26
N PRO A 493 -25.76 36.75 -1.91
CA PRO A 493 -24.71 36.53 -0.93
C PRO A 493 -23.42 37.31 -1.25
N ALA A 494 -22.75 37.80 -0.21
CA ALA A 494 -21.44 38.42 -0.34
C ALA A 494 -20.40 37.38 -0.81
N PRO A 495 -19.21 37.79 -1.30
CA PRO A 495 -18.16 36.84 -1.68
C PRO A 495 -17.83 35.86 -0.55
N GLY A 496 -17.93 34.56 -0.86
CA GLY A 496 -17.77 33.45 0.10
C GLY A 496 -19.01 33.11 0.94
N GLY A 497 -20.09 33.90 0.85
CA GLY A 497 -21.37 33.60 1.48
C GLY A 497 -22.16 32.59 0.65
N THR A 498 -22.74 31.59 1.33
CA THR A 498 -23.54 30.54 0.70
C THR A 498 -24.87 30.39 1.43
N VAL A 499 -25.97 30.25 0.68
CA VAL A 499 -27.27 29.87 1.22
C VAL A 499 -27.28 28.37 1.44
N VAL A 500 -27.41 27.97 2.71
CA VAL A 500 -27.38 26.56 3.09
C VAL A 500 -28.79 25.96 3.13
N LEU A 501 -29.68 26.65 3.84
CA LEU A 501 -31.05 26.20 4.06
C LEU A 501 -32.01 27.19 3.43
N THR A 502 -33.07 26.65 2.83
CA THR A 502 -34.21 27.43 2.36
C THR A 502 -35.45 27.06 3.15
N ALA A 503 -36.38 28.01 3.29
CA ALA A 503 -37.72 27.76 3.79
C ALA A 503 -38.70 27.82 2.61
N GLY A 504 -39.34 26.69 2.29
CA GLY A 504 -40.17 26.59 1.09
C GLY A 504 -39.35 26.46 -0.19
N ALA A 505 -39.82 27.07 -1.30
CA ALA A 505 -39.20 26.92 -2.61
C ALA A 505 -37.81 27.58 -2.68
N ASP A 506 -37.72 28.89 -2.42
CA ASP A 506 -36.49 29.65 -2.69
C ASP A 506 -36.13 30.70 -1.62
N GLN A 507 -36.82 30.73 -0.47
CA GLN A 507 -36.52 31.74 0.57
C GLN A 507 -35.29 31.34 1.38
N PRO A 508 -34.17 32.10 1.36
CA PRO A 508 -33.00 31.79 2.19
C PRO A 508 -33.35 31.82 3.68
N PHE A 509 -32.95 30.77 4.41
CA PHE A 509 -33.27 30.60 5.82
C PHE A 509 -32.01 30.62 6.71
N LEU A 510 -30.95 29.95 6.27
CA LEU A 510 -29.64 29.96 6.93
C LEU A 510 -28.56 30.20 5.89
N LEU A 511 -27.75 31.22 6.12
CA LEU A 511 -26.59 31.54 5.30
C LEU A 511 -25.32 31.38 6.11
N VAL A 512 -24.24 30.96 5.46
CA VAL A 512 -22.94 30.76 6.09
C VAL A 512 -21.85 31.43 5.26
N ARG A 513 -20.89 32.08 5.92
CA ARG A 513 -19.71 32.66 5.29
C ARG A 513 -18.45 32.35 6.10
N PRO A 514 -17.39 31.79 5.48
CA PRO A 514 -16.07 31.74 6.09
C PRO A 514 -15.43 33.12 6.06
N LEU A 515 -14.91 33.55 7.22
CA LEU A 515 -14.24 34.84 7.37
C LEU A 515 -12.96 34.65 8.21
N GLY A 516 -11.80 34.83 7.56
CA GLY A 516 -10.51 34.47 8.16
C GLY A 516 -10.50 32.98 8.53
N ARG A 517 -10.21 32.66 9.79
CA ARG A 517 -10.27 31.29 10.33
C ARG A 517 -11.64 30.92 10.90
N GLY A 518 -12.62 31.82 10.97
CA GLY A 518 -13.92 31.57 11.61
C GLY A 518 -15.08 31.32 10.64
N LEU A 519 -16.28 31.15 11.19
CA LEU A 519 -17.53 31.02 10.43
C LEU A 519 -18.58 31.98 10.99
N VAL A 520 -19.35 32.58 10.08
CA VAL A 520 -20.52 33.40 10.42
C VAL A 520 -21.78 32.72 9.90
N PHE A 521 -22.70 32.41 10.81
CA PHE A 521 -24.04 31.91 10.54
C PHE A 521 -25.04 33.05 10.65
N GLN A 522 -25.91 33.20 9.65
CA GLN A 522 -26.95 34.22 9.64
C GLN A 522 -28.31 33.55 9.42
N PHE A 523 -29.17 33.63 10.43
CA PHE A 523 -30.53 33.10 10.40
C PHE A 523 -31.51 34.17 9.94
N ALA A 524 -32.46 33.78 9.09
CA ALA A 524 -33.52 34.67 8.61
C ALA A 524 -34.55 35.04 9.69
N VAL A 525 -34.56 34.35 10.82
CA VAL A 525 -35.57 34.47 11.87
C VAL A 525 -34.93 34.69 13.23
N SER A 526 -35.74 35.10 14.20
CA SER A 526 -35.30 35.19 15.59
C SER A 526 -35.13 33.82 16.23
N ALA A 527 -34.29 33.78 17.28
CA ALA A 527 -34.15 32.62 18.16
C ALA A 527 -35.35 32.45 19.12
N GLY A 528 -36.29 33.39 19.10
CA GLY A 528 -37.54 33.38 19.87
C GLY A 528 -38.74 32.87 19.07
N ARG A 529 -39.93 32.99 19.65
CA ARG A 529 -41.20 32.58 19.02
C ARG A 529 -41.92 33.70 18.26
N ASP A 530 -41.32 34.88 18.23
CA ASP A 530 -41.92 36.10 17.71
C ASP A 530 -41.97 36.05 16.18
N TRP A 531 -40.90 35.57 15.56
CA TRP A 531 -40.76 35.51 14.10
C TRP A 531 -41.07 34.13 13.53
N SER A 532 -40.84 33.05 14.28
CA SER A 532 -41.09 31.69 13.79
C SER A 532 -41.33 30.68 14.92
N THR A 533 -41.73 29.45 14.56
CA THR A 533 -41.77 28.32 15.50
C THR A 533 -40.44 27.54 15.57
N LEU A 534 -39.33 28.08 15.03
CA LEU A 534 -38.03 27.41 14.99
C LEU A 534 -37.62 26.79 16.35
N PRO A 535 -37.68 27.49 17.50
CA PRO A 535 -37.22 26.94 18.78
C PRO A 535 -38.02 25.75 19.29
N LEU A 536 -39.24 25.54 18.75
CA LEU A 536 -40.12 24.42 19.11
C LEU A 536 -39.90 23.19 18.23
N THR A 537 -39.08 23.32 17.18
CA THR A 537 -38.79 22.20 16.28
C THR A 537 -37.70 21.31 16.87
N ALA A 538 -37.72 20.01 16.55
CA ALA A 538 -36.63 19.09 16.84
C ALA A 538 -35.30 19.46 16.14
N PHE A 539 -35.33 20.45 15.25
CA PHE A 539 -34.18 20.93 14.49
C PHE A 539 -33.32 21.93 15.28
N PHE A 540 -33.91 22.71 16.18
CA PHE A 540 -33.23 23.84 16.82
C PHE A 540 -32.06 23.41 17.73
N VAL A 541 -32.30 22.49 18.66
CA VAL A 541 -31.26 22.05 19.62
C VAL A 541 -30.05 21.40 18.93
N PRO A 542 -30.22 20.44 18.00
CA PRO A 542 -29.08 19.85 17.29
C PRO A 542 -28.25 20.88 16.52
N VAL A 543 -28.87 21.85 15.85
CA VAL A 543 -28.16 22.89 15.08
C VAL A 543 -27.33 23.77 16.00
N VAL A 544 -27.92 24.26 17.09
CA VAL A 544 -27.24 25.12 18.05
C VAL A 544 -26.05 24.39 18.68
N HIS A 545 -26.22 23.13 19.10
CA HIS A 545 -25.14 22.30 19.65
C HIS A 545 -24.04 22.04 18.61
N GLN A 546 -24.40 21.88 17.34
CA GLN A 546 -23.44 21.64 16.28
C GLN A 546 -22.60 22.87 15.96
N ILE A 547 -23.19 24.06 15.98
CA ILE A 547 -22.47 25.34 15.86
C ILE A 547 -21.41 25.44 16.97
N VAL A 548 -21.79 25.18 18.23
CA VAL A 548 -20.86 25.22 19.37
C VAL A 548 -19.74 24.18 19.23
N ARG A 549 -20.08 22.94 18.88
CA ARG A 549 -19.08 21.87 18.69
C ARG A 549 -18.12 22.16 17.55
N HIS A 550 -18.59 22.79 16.47
CA HIS A 550 -17.73 23.22 15.37
C HIS A 550 -16.71 24.26 15.85
N GLY A 551 -17.14 25.18 16.73
CA GLY A 551 -16.29 26.23 17.32
C GLY A 551 -15.17 25.63 18.15
N ALA A 552 -15.53 24.64 18.95
CA ALA A 552 -14.60 23.87 19.77
C ALA A 552 -13.66 22.92 18.99
N GLY A 553 -13.65 22.98 17.65
CA GLY A 553 -12.72 22.25 16.79
C GLY A 553 -13.12 20.80 16.48
N ALA A 554 -14.32 20.36 16.88
CA ALA A 554 -14.80 18.97 16.72
C ALA A 554 -14.84 18.47 15.27
N THR A 555 -14.80 19.38 14.30
CA THR A 555 -14.84 19.06 12.86
C THR A 555 -13.63 19.55 12.08
N ARG A 556 -12.68 20.20 12.77
CA ARG A 556 -11.46 20.75 12.15
C ARG A 556 -10.22 19.94 12.41
N GLN A 557 -10.19 19.14 13.48
CA GLN A 557 -8.95 18.51 13.88
C GLN A 557 -9.08 16.98 13.86
N PRO A 558 -8.52 16.32 12.83
CA PRO A 558 -8.48 14.86 12.79
C PRO A 558 -7.77 14.30 14.03
N PRO A 559 -8.18 13.12 14.52
CA PRO A 559 -7.55 12.48 15.68
C PRO A 559 -6.14 11.94 15.36
N ALA A 560 -5.80 11.76 14.07
CA ALA A 560 -4.50 11.32 13.59
C ALA A 560 -4.18 11.99 12.23
N ALA A 561 -2.89 12.09 11.92
CA ALA A 561 -2.37 12.62 10.66
C ALA A 561 -1.81 11.48 9.77
N PRO A 562 -1.97 11.59 8.44
CA PRO A 562 -1.31 10.69 7.50
C PRO A 562 0.20 10.97 7.42
N LEU A 563 0.99 9.95 7.13
CA LEU A 563 2.40 10.09 6.74
C LEU A 563 2.55 10.60 5.29
N GLN A 564 3.77 11.06 4.96
CA GLN A 564 4.20 11.43 3.59
C GLN A 564 3.33 12.49 2.89
N THR A 565 2.49 13.20 3.64
CA THR A 565 1.61 14.26 3.12
C THR A 565 1.92 15.57 3.84
N GLU A 566 1.92 16.68 3.10
CA GLU A 566 2.00 18.02 3.70
C GLU A 566 0.75 18.30 4.54
N LEU A 567 0.95 18.76 5.77
CA LEU A 567 -0.15 18.99 6.72
C LEU A 567 -0.36 20.49 6.95
N ALA A 568 -1.60 20.95 6.82
CA ALA A 568 -1.97 22.30 7.20
C ALA A 568 -1.90 22.44 8.73
N VAL A 569 -1.06 23.35 9.21
CA VAL A 569 -0.89 23.61 10.66
C VAL A 569 -2.21 24.05 11.29
N ASP A 570 -3.01 24.85 10.59
CA ASP A 570 -4.30 25.34 11.10
C ASP A 570 -5.34 24.22 11.31
N GLU A 571 -5.21 23.09 10.60
CA GLU A 571 -6.10 21.93 10.72
C GLU A 571 -5.68 21.03 11.89
N TYR A 572 -4.39 20.70 11.97
CA TYR A 572 -3.89 19.73 12.96
C TYR A 572 -3.44 20.38 14.27
N LEU A 573 -2.93 21.62 14.23
CA LEU A 573 -2.25 22.33 15.31
C LEU A 573 -2.63 23.84 15.36
N PRO A 574 -3.89 24.22 15.63
CA PRO A 574 -4.37 25.61 15.59
C PRO A 574 -3.70 26.53 16.61
N ASP A 575 -3.21 25.98 17.72
CA ASP A 575 -2.48 26.73 18.75
C ASP A 575 -0.97 26.87 18.45
N PHE A 576 -0.52 26.53 17.24
CA PHE A 576 0.90 26.53 16.88
C PHE A 576 1.42 27.95 16.58
N ARG A 577 2.42 28.38 17.34
CA ARG A 577 3.07 29.68 17.18
C ARG A 577 4.36 29.58 16.36
N ALA A 578 4.86 30.70 15.83
CA ALA A 578 6.07 30.71 15.00
C ALA A 578 7.34 30.25 15.77
N GLU A 579 7.31 30.45 17.09
CA GLU A 579 8.35 30.06 18.03
C GLU A 579 8.24 28.60 18.50
N ASP A 580 7.14 27.91 18.18
CA ASP A 580 6.98 26.51 18.52
C ASP A 580 7.84 25.62 17.63
N ARG A 581 8.28 24.49 18.17
CA ARG A 581 9.03 23.45 17.45
C ARG A 581 8.33 22.11 17.58
N LEU A 582 8.30 21.36 16.48
CA LEU A 582 7.72 20.03 16.39
C LEU A 582 8.86 19.01 16.32
N TYR A 583 8.75 17.95 17.10
CA TYR A 583 9.74 16.87 17.13
C TYR A 583 9.10 15.55 16.73
N ALA A 584 9.79 14.82 15.86
CA ALA A 584 9.48 13.45 15.47
C ALA A 584 9.68 12.47 16.64
N PRO A 585 9.15 11.24 16.55
CA PRO A 585 9.37 10.18 17.54
C PRO A 585 10.86 9.88 17.80
N SER A 586 11.71 9.99 16.78
CA SER A 586 13.17 9.88 16.91
C SER A 586 13.84 11.04 17.67
N GLY A 587 13.11 12.13 17.93
CA GLY A 587 13.61 13.37 18.51
C GLY A 587 14.19 14.36 17.50
N GLN A 588 14.16 14.05 16.19
CA GLN A 588 14.53 15.00 15.15
C GLN A 588 13.49 16.12 15.01
N GLU A 589 13.94 17.34 14.74
CA GLU A 589 13.04 18.48 14.52
C GLU A 589 12.35 18.37 13.16
N THR A 590 11.02 18.44 13.15
CA THR A 590 10.22 18.48 11.93
C THR A 590 9.98 19.96 11.55
N PRO A 591 10.53 20.43 10.42
CA PRO A 591 10.39 21.81 10.00
C PRO A 591 8.93 22.15 9.65
N VAL A 592 8.55 23.37 10.00
CA VAL A 592 7.25 23.97 9.63
C VAL A 592 7.53 25.17 8.74
N ARG A 593 7.05 25.12 7.49
CA ARG A 593 7.25 26.17 6.50
C ARG A 593 6.07 27.14 6.49
N ASP A 594 6.36 28.40 6.19
CA ASP A 594 5.33 29.39 5.88
C ASP A 594 5.05 29.33 4.37
N ALA A 595 3.82 28.96 4.00
CA ALA A 595 3.39 28.81 2.61
C ALA A 595 2.84 30.13 2.03
N GLY A 596 2.89 31.24 2.79
CA GLY A 596 2.27 32.51 2.41
C GLY A 596 0.78 32.57 2.73
N ASN A 597 0.16 33.75 2.61
CA ASN A 597 -1.27 33.98 2.92
C ASN A 597 -1.70 33.53 4.34
N LEU A 598 -0.81 33.64 5.34
CA LEU A 598 -1.03 33.22 6.74
C LEU A 598 -1.23 31.69 6.92
N ALA A 599 -0.94 30.88 5.90
CA ALA A 599 -1.01 29.43 5.97
C ALA A 599 0.37 28.83 6.24
N ARG A 600 0.50 28.06 7.33
CA ARG A 600 1.70 27.29 7.65
C ARG A 600 1.47 25.82 7.34
N VAL A 601 2.51 25.16 6.86
CA VAL A 601 2.47 23.76 6.45
C VAL A 601 3.61 23.02 7.14
N VAL A 602 3.29 21.87 7.72
CA VAL A 602 4.28 20.93 8.25
C VAL A 602 4.81 20.12 7.07
N GLU A 603 6.13 19.98 6.96
CA GLU A 603 6.73 19.09 5.96
C GLU A 603 6.20 17.65 6.10
N PRO A 604 6.19 16.86 5.01
CA PRO A 604 5.71 15.48 5.03
C PRO A 604 6.32 14.66 6.18
N LEU A 605 5.46 14.11 7.02
CA LEU A 605 5.89 13.31 8.17
C LEU A 605 6.48 11.98 7.67
N THR A 606 7.74 11.69 8.05
CA THR A 606 8.47 10.52 7.57
C THR A 606 8.43 9.34 8.54
N GLU A 607 8.25 9.61 9.83
CA GLU A 607 8.24 8.60 10.89
C GLU A 607 6.83 8.44 11.48
N PRO A 608 6.35 7.21 11.71
CA PRO A 608 5.10 6.98 12.41
C PRO A 608 5.28 7.09 13.92
N GLY A 609 4.20 7.49 14.61
CA GLY A 609 4.16 7.57 16.06
C GLY A 609 3.82 8.96 16.60
N ARG A 610 4.19 9.20 17.86
CA ARG A 610 3.83 10.40 18.61
C ARG A 610 4.79 11.54 18.33
N TYR A 611 4.29 12.61 17.72
CA TYR A 611 5.02 13.86 17.56
C TYR A 611 4.75 14.77 18.75
N THR A 612 5.79 15.42 19.26
CA THR A 612 5.71 16.30 20.42
C THR A 612 5.96 17.74 20.02
N ARG A 613 5.19 18.67 20.61
CA ARG A 613 5.37 20.11 20.41
C ARG A 613 6.02 20.67 21.66
N ARG A 614 7.10 21.42 21.46
CA ARG A 614 7.72 22.24 22.50
C ARG A 614 7.40 23.71 22.25
N ARG A 615 6.74 24.35 23.22
CA ARG A 615 6.53 25.80 23.24
C ARG A 615 7.77 26.49 23.80
N ALA A 616 8.06 27.72 23.37
CA ALA A 616 9.13 28.53 23.93
C ALA A 616 8.93 28.70 25.45
N GLY A 617 9.83 28.12 26.26
CA GLY A 617 9.76 28.17 27.73
C GLY A 617 8.73 27.25 28.40
N GLY A 618 8.05 26.37 27.65
CA GLY A 618 7.06 25.43 28.18
C GLY A 618 7.54 23.96 28.15
N GLU A 619 6.82 23.10 28.88
CA GLU A 619 7.03 21.65 28.80
C GLU A 619 6.57 21.07 27.45
N PRO A 620 7.24 20.02 26.93
CA PRO A 620 6.82 19.35 25.71
C PRO A 620 5.49 18.63 25.94
N GLY A 621 4.53 18.86 25.04
CA GLY A 621 3.22 18.20 25.04
C GLY A 621 2.97 17.40 23.76
N PRO A 622 2.06 16.42 23.77
CA PRO A 622 1.67 15.71 22.56
C PRO A 622 1.06 16.69 21.54
N ALA A 623 1.44 16.56 20.28
CA ALA A 623 1.01 17.46 19.21
C ALA A 623 0.07 16.74 18.22
N LEU A 624 0.54 15.62 17.67
CA LEU A 624 -0.18 14.79 16.71
C LEU A 624 0.35 13.35 16.75
N PHE A 625 -0.44 12.42 16.22
CA PHE A 625 0.02 11.07 15.88
C PHE A 625 0.06 10.93 14.37
N ALA A 626 1.18 10.45 13.85
CA ALA A 626 1.32 10.12 12.44
C ALA A 626 1.18 8.61 12.26
N ASN A 627 0.29 8.17 11.37
CA ASN A 627 0.13 6.76 11.01
C ASN A 627 0.36 6.56 9.51
N PRO A 628 0.99 5.44 9.10
CA PRO A 628 1.15 5.14 7.69
C PRO A 628 -0.23 4.91 7.06
N ALA A 629 -0.32 5.16 5.75
CA ALA A 629 -1.50 4.76 4.98
C ALA A 629 -1.66 3.24 5.11
N ARG A 630 -2.89 2.75 5.29
CA ARG A 630 -3.15 1.34 5.63
C ARG A 630 -3.48 0.46 4.42
N ASP A 631 -3.26 0.98 3.21
CA ASP A 631 -3.53 0.26 1.97
C ASP A 631 -2.51 -0.88 1.76
N GLU A 632 -1.24 -0.62 2.09
CA GLU A 632 -0.13 -1.58 2.04
C GLU A 632 -0.25 -2.70 3.10
N SER A 633 -1.09 -2.53 4.13
CA SER A 633 -1.38 -3.58 5.12
C SER A 633 -2.19 -4.73 4.53
N ARG A 634 -2.89 -4.48 3.41
CA ARG A 634 -3.62 -5.52 2.69
C ARG A 634 -2.67 -6.29 1.78
N LEU A 635 -2.18 -7.42 2.27
CA LEU A 635 -1.16 -8.23 1.60
C LEU A 635 -1.73 -9.16 0.52
N ASP A 636 -2.68 -8.69 -0.29
CA ASP A 636 -3.27 -9.50 -1.37
C ASP A 636 -2.16 -9.87 -2.38
N PRO A 637 -1.81 -11.16 -2.54
CA PRO A 637 -0.70 -11.56 -3.40
C PRO A 637 -1.12 -11.54 -4.87
N ALA A 638 -0.26 -11.05 -5.75
CA ALA A 638 -0.45 -11.17 -7.20
C ALA A 638 0.16 -12.47 -7.73
N THR A 639 -0.60 -13.20 -8.55
CA THR A 639 -0.08 -14.39 -9.20
C THR A 639 0.86 -14.03 -10.37
N PRO A 640 1.85 -14.88 -10.71
CA PRO A 640 2.71 -14.64 -11.87
C PRO A 640 1.97 -14.39 -13.19
N GLN A 641 0.82 -15.06 -13.38
CA GLN A 641 -0.02 -14.91 -14.57
C GLN A 641 -0.72 -13.54 -14.63
N GLU A 642 -1.17 -13.05 -13.48
CA GLU A 642 -1.74 -11.71 -13.35
C GLU A 642 -0.70 -10.62 -13.61
N LEU A 643 0.50 -10.79 -13.06
CA LEU A 643 1.61 -9.85 -13.28
C LEU A 643 2.04 -9.81 -14.75
N GLU A 644 2.13 -10.96 -15.42
CA GLU A 644 2.40 -11.03 -16.86
C GLU A 644 1.33 -10.26 -17.66
N ALA A 645 0.05 -10.43 -17.30
CA ALA A 645 -1.07 -9.75 -17.95
C ALA A 645 -1.09 -8.23 -17.69
N TRP A 646 -0.79 -7.77 -16.47
CA TRP A 646 -0.83 -6.34 -16.12
C TRP A 646 0.36 -5.58 -16.70
N THR A 647 1.55 -6.18 -16.67
CA THR A 647 2.79 -5.54 -17.15
C THR A 647 2.85 -5.54 -18.68
N GLY A 648 2.36 -6.58 -19.34
CA GLY A 648 2.33 -6.70 -20.80
C GLY A 648 3.70 -6.89 -21.44
N PHE A 649 4.71 -7.31 -20.67
CA PHE A 649 6.03 -7.62 -21.19
C PHE A 649 6.02 -8.95 -21.95
N ARG A 650 6.59 -8.96 -23.16
CA ARG A 650 6.64 -10.16 -24.00
C ARG A 650 7.49 -11.28 -23.39
N THR A 651 8.55 -10.91 -22.68
CA THR A 651 9.41 -11.84 -21.95
C THR A 651 9.29 -11.53 -20.46
N PHE A 652 8.46 -12.30 -19.76
CA PHE A 652 8.22 -12.16 -18.33
C PHE A 652 8.60 -13.45 -17.60
N ARG A 653 9.30 -13.30 -16.47
CA ARG A 653 9.65 -14.40 -15.55
C ARG A 653 9.48 -13.91 -14.12
N ALA A 654 8.71 -14.63 -13.33
CA ALA A 654 8.56 -14.36 -11.90
C ALA A 654 8.96 -15.61 -11.11
N GLU A 655 9.86 -15.43 -10.16
CA GLU A 655 10.42 -16.50 -9.33
C GLU A 655 10.32 -16.11 -7.85
N ARG A 656 10.32 -17.10 -6.95
CA ARG A 656 10.15 -16.89 -5.50
C ARG A 656 11.43 -16.98 -4.70
N THR A 657 12.54 -17.37 -5.33
CA THR A 657 13.83 -17.45 -4.65
C THR A 657 14.90 -16.73 -5.46
N PRO A 658 15.90 -16.11 -4.80
CA PRO A 658 17.01 -15.48 -5.49
C PRO A 658 17.73 -16.44 -6.44
N GLU A 659 17.91 -17.70 -6.06
CA GLU A 659 18.60 -18.72 -6.86
C GLU A 659 17.79 -19.09 -8.11
N ALA A 660 16.48 -19.24 -7.98
CA ALA A 660 15.59 -19.51 -9.10
C ALA A 660 15.54 -18.34 -10.08
N LEU A 661 15.52 -17.09 -9.57
CA LEU A 661 15.59 -15.88 -10.38
C LEU A 661 16.88 -15.83 -11.20
N LEU A 662 18.03 -16.06 -10.56
CA LEU A 662 19.34 -16.09 -11.22
C LEU A 662 19.41 -17.21 -12.26
N ALA A 663 18.89 -18.41 -11.93
CA ALA A 663 18.83 -19.52 -12.87
C ALA A 663 17.93 -19.22 -14.09
N ALA A 664 16.81 -18.54 -13.90
CA ALA A 664 15.91 -18.12 -14.98
C ALA A 664 16.56 -17.08 -15.90
N ALA A 665 17.31 -16.14 -15.33
CA ALA A 665 18.12 -15.19 -16.09
C ALA A 665 19.20 -15.91 -16.91
N ASP A 666 19.96 -16.80 -16.28
CA ASP A 666 20.98 -17.61 -16.94
C ASP A 666 20.41 -18.50 -18.05
N GLU A 667 19.21 -19.09 -17.86
CA GLU A 667 18.52 -19.86 -18.90
C GLU A 667 18.15 -18.99 -20.10
N LEU A 668 17.76 -17.72 -19.89
CA LEU A 668 17.49 -16.80 -21.00
C LEU A 668 18.76 -16.44 -21.77
N HIS A 669 19.87 -16.16 -21.08
CA HIS A 669 21.14 -15.76 -21.70
C HIS A 669 21.83 -16.90 -22.43
N ASN A 670 21.95 -18.03 -21.75
CA ASN A 670 22.76 -19.14 -22.22
C ASN A 670 21.93 -20.17 -22.97
N GLY A 671 20.63 -20.26 -22.68
CA GLY A 671 19.71 -21.33 -23.08
C GLY A 671 19.72 -22.49 -22.06
N ARG A 672 18.73 -23.37 -22.13
CA ARG A 672 18.63 -24.53 -21.23
C ARG A 672 19.71 -25.56 -21.54
N ALA A 673 20.61 -25.82 -20.60
CA ALA A 673 21.60 -26.88 -20.71
C ALA A 673 20.93 -28.25 -20.74
N MET A 674 21.26 -29.08 -21.73
CA MET A 674 20.71 -30.43 -21.88
C MET A 674 21.53 -31.48 -21.12
N ALA A 675 22.50 -31.08 -20.29
CA ALA A 675 23.37 -32.00 -19.59
C ALA A 675 22.60 -32.91 -18.62
N GLU A 676 21.70 -32.35 -17.81
CA GLU A 676 20.90 -33.12 -16.85
C GLU A 676 20.00 -34.19 -17.52
N PRO A 677 19.18 -33.88 -18.54
CA PRO A 677 18.40 -34.92 -19.23
C PRO A 677 19.31 -35.94 -19.95
N LEU A 678 20.47 -35.52 -20.48
CA LEU A 678 21.46 -36.45 -21.05
C LEU A 678 22.00 -37.43 -19.98
N LEU A 679 22.26 -36.97 -18.76
CA LEU A 679 22.69 -37.81 -17.64
C LEU A 679 21.57 -38.77 -17.20
N TRP A 680 20.32 -38.31 -17.12
CA TRP A 680 19.18 -39.18 -16.81
C TRP A 680 18.97 -40.28 -17.85
N MET A 681 19.29 -40.03 -19.13
CA MET A 681 19.24 -41.06 -20.18
C MET A 681 20.34 -42.13 -20.05
N ILE A 682 21.47 -41.83 -19.41
CA ILE A 682 22.57 -42.80 -19.23
C ILE A 682 22.14 -43.95 -18.33
N LEU A 683 21.37 -43.70 -17.27
CA LEU A 683 20.94 -44.72 -16.31
C LEU A 683 20.14 -45.89 -16.94
N PRO A 684 19.03 -45.68 -17.66
CA PRO A 684 18.31 -46.77 -18.31
C PRO A 684 19.14 -47.44 -19.41
N LEU A 685 20.01 -46.69 -20.09
CA LEU A 685 20.89 -47.24 -21.11
C LEU A 685 21.97 -48.17 -20.51
N ALA A 686 22.50 -47.82 -19.34
CA ALA A 686 23.45 -48.63 -18.59
C ALA A 686 22.79 -49.90 -18.04
N LEU A 687 21.56 -49.80 -17.55
CA LEU A 687 20.76 -50.97 -17.14
C LEU A 687 20.46 -51.90 -18.33
N ALA A 688 20.15 -51.33 -19.50
CA ALA A 688 19.96 -52.11 -20.72
C ALA A 688 21.26 -52.80 -21.15
N GLU A 689 22.40 -52.09 -21.14
CA GLU A 689 23.72 -52.68 -21.44
C GLU A 689 24.03 -53.83 -20.49
N TRP A 690 23.87 -53.62 -19.19
CA TRP A 690 24.10 -54.63 -18.16
C TRP A 690 23.21 -55.85 -18.35
N TRP A 691 21.92 -55.65 -18.64
CA TRP A 691 20.98 -56.74 -18.88
C TRP A 691 21.34 -57.54 -20.12
N PHE A 692 21.66 -56.89 -21.25
CA PHE A 692 22.09 -57.56 -22.47
C PHE A 692 23.42 -58.29 -22.27
N ALA A 693 24.36 -57.71 -21.52
CA ALA A 693 25.68 -58.29 -21.27
C ALA A 693 25.58 -59.55 -20.41
N ASN A 694 24.76 -59.51 -19.34
CA ASN A 694 24.54 -60.66 -18.47
C ASN A 694 23.66 -61.74 -19.11
N ARG A 695 22.72 -61.36 -19.98
CA ARG A 695 21.94 -62.32 -20.77
C ARG A 695 22.83 -63.12 -21.72
N ALA A 696 23.80 -62.46 -22.35
CA ALA A 696 24.78 -63.12 -23.21
C ALA A 696 25.70 -64.09 -22.43
N LEU A 697 26.04 -63.76 -21.18
CA LEU A 697 26.85 -64.63 -20.31
C LEU A 697 26.06 -65.85 -19.78
N ARG A 698 24.75 -65.71 -19.50
CA ARG A 698 23.90 -66.79 -18.97
C ARG A 698 23.61 -67.93 -19.96
N GLN A 699 23.82 -67.73 -21.27
CA GLN A 699 23.55 -68.78 -22.27
C GLN A 699 24.74 -69.71 -22.54
N GLY A 700 25.86 -69.55 -21.82
CA GLY A 700 26.93 -70.53 -21.79
C GLY A 700 26.65 -71.67 -20.80
N ALA A 701 25.57 -72.43 -20.98
CA ALA A 701 25.48 -73.73 -20.30
C ALA A 701 26.68 -74.57 -20.81
N ARG A 702 27.58 -74.94 -19.91
CA ARG A 702 28.70 -75.80 -20.29
C ARG A 702 28.09 -77.16 -20.66
N LEU A 703 28.58 -77.79 -21.73
CA LEU A 703 28.21 -79.17 -22.10
C LEU A 703 28.42 -80.18 -20.95
N THR A 704 29.18 -79.81 -19.92
CA THR A 704 29.35 -80.57 -18.67
C THR A 704 28.11 -80.62 -17.80
N ASP A 705 27.20 -79.65 -17.91
CA ASP A 705 26.05 -79.54 -17.01
C ASP A 705 24.86 -80.39 -17.50
N SER A 706 24.93 -80.94 -18.72
CA SER A 706 23.90 -81.81 -19.32
C SER A 706 24.34 -83.27 -19.51
N LEU A 707 25.52 -83.66 -19.00
CA LEU A 707 26.06 -85.01 -19.17
C LEU A 707 26.49 -85.57 -17.81
N ALA A 708 25.72 -86.52 -17.29
CA ALA A 708 26.08 -87.29 -16.11
C ALA A 708 26.98 -88.46 -16.52
N ILE A 709 28.08 -88.64 -15.79
CA ILE A 709 28.97 -89.80 -15.94
C ILE A 709 28.62 -90.75 -14.80
N ASP A 710 28.08 -91.91 -15.16
CA ASP A 710 27.85 -93.02 -14.21
C ASP A 710 29.22 -93.52 -13.70
N PRO A 711 29.39 -93.93 -12.42
CA PRO A 711 30.62 -94.55 -11.89
C PRO A 711 31.23 -95.69 -12.71
N SER A 712 30.51 -96.26 -13.69
CA SER A 712 31.02 -97.21 -14.69
C SER A 712 31.77 -96.58 -15.88
N GLY A 713 31.83 -95.23 -15.97
CA GLY A 713 32.52 -94.48 -17.02
C GLY A 713 31.72 -94.27 -18.30
N LYS A 714 30.41 -94.58 -18.33
CA LYS A 714 29.53 -94.31 -19.47
C LYS A 714 28.81 -92.96 -19.32
N VAL A 715 28.86 -92.17 -20.39
CA VAL A 715 28.16 -90.89 -20.51
C VAL A 715 26.71 -91.14 -20.92
N THR A 716 25.74 -90.77 -20.09
CA THR A 716 24.32 -90.76 -20.46
C THR A 716 23.80 -89.33 -20.52
N GLY A 717 23.09 -89.00 -21.60
CA GLY A 717 22.42 -87.70 -21.74
C GLY A 717 21.10 -87.74 -20.98
N SER A 718 20.86 -86.78 -20.09
CA SER A 718 19.51 -86.54 -19.58
C SER A 718 18.67 -85.96 -20.73
N ALA A 719 17.49 -86.54 -20.98
CA ALA A 719 16.55 -86.06 -21.99
C ALA A 719 16.12 -84.60 -21.75
#